data_AF-A0AAU6SDZ3-F1
#
_entry.id   AF-A0AAU6SDZ3-F1
#
_cell.length_a   1.000
_cell.length_b   1.000
_cell.length_c   1.000
_cell.angle_alpha   90.00
_cell.angle_beta   90.00
_cell.angle_gamma   90.00
#
_symmetry.space_group_name_H-M   'P 1'
#
loop_
_entity.id
_entity.type
_entity.pdbx_description
1 polymer ?
#
loop_
_entity_poly.entity_id
_entity_poly.type
_entity_poly.pdbx_seq_one_letter_code
_entity_poly.pdbx_strand_id
1 'polypeptide(L)'
;MTSPHTHNLPTSPRHRLRKEPSTGQTRGLARRAKALGGFVIAAMVAGAIIPLATGADSATAADEVVLTASDSAWTTTRQPTVPQSGLLSATATSDRTYLKFDGDALAGRQVTAATLVVKVNSTTATAPGVVAYPTSASWKSTSLTHDNQPGPTGSAASQPSATAVKGQTLRIPLDVRSVATTGDFALALNYSQRYIQLRMERFNSDAPRIEVSTAPVSTTPTPAPSPTTPAETPADGPLVFAHYFVPYPLSIDNKTESSDYYTRNYLSPDGESSKFASVGGLLRDRPISPGVSTSTTWRVDNFATEVRQAKSAGIDGFTLNLMSSSGQNWDASVNVMKAAAQVGGFAVVPMVDGSSSFSSNTPETAASLLSQLYQVGSAYKEDGEYVLSSFKAEGASVSWWTQVINLLETKYGLPISFQAVFNNASDANLKAYAPIADGFGNWGTRTERTTLNSADNVARAHALGKTWMAPVAVQDVRYRSLSWAEANNTASVRAQWSKAISQKADYVQLVTWNDYSESTQIAPSQDHGSAFLDLTRYYTSWFHTGSQPAITSDAIVLTHRTQFVDAKPSYSQSLMGAPALDGTSTAARDSVEALVWLPSAATVQITVGGTTTSFSAPAGVSAYTVPLKLGTVSAKIVRSGATAESLTSPHQVVSTPYVQDLQYYAASSW
;
A
#
# COMPACT_ATOMS: atom_id res chain seq x y z
N MET A 1 31.22 -27.70 68.83
CA MET A 1 32.02 -28.75 68.15
C MET A 1 32.30 -28.25 66.74
N THR A 2 33.53 -28.11 66.23
CA THR A 2 34.86 -28.07 66.88
C THR A 2 35.84 -27.35 65.93
N SER A 3 36.82 -26.61 66.45
CA SER A 3 37.96 -26.00 65.72
C SER A 3 39.26 -26.75 66.11
N PRO A 4 40.52 -26.33 65.80
CA PRO A 4 41.07 -25.22 64.97
C PRO A 4 41.96 -25.75 63.81
N HIS A 5 42.79 -25.04 63.02
CA HIS A 5 43.91 -24.07 63.25
C HIS A 5 44.25 -23.35 61.89
N THR A 6 44.57 -22.04 61.77
CA THR A 6 45.80 -21.25 62.08
C THR A 6 47.10 -21.82 61.46
N HIS A 7 48.07 -21.10 60.85
CA HIS A 7 48.52 -19.67 60.78
C HIS A 7 49.27 -19.47 59.41
N ASN A 8 49.93 -18.38 58.95
CA ASN A 8 50.35 -17.06 59.49
C ASN A 8 50.62 -15.97 58.40
N LEU A 9 51.09 -14.78 58.83
CA LEU A 9 51.79 -13.70 58.07
C LEU A 9 53.30 -13.63 58.55
N PRO A 10 54.21 -12.64 58.25
CA PRO A 10 54.08 -11.33 57.56
C PRO A 10 55.26 -10.88 56.64
N THR A 11 55.21 -9.65 56.08
CA THR A 11 56.19 -8.52 56.24
C THR A 11 56.15 -7.50 55.08
N SER A 12 56.64 -6.29 55.35
CA SER A 12 56.94 -5.23 54.36
C SER A 12 58.20 -4.49 54.79
N PRO A 13 58.80 -3.67 53.91
CA PRO A 13 59.11 -2.31 54.35
C PRO A 13 58.57 -1.23 53.41
N ARG A 14 58.62 0.02 53.88
CA ARG A 14 58.04 1.21 53.26
C ARG A 14 59.07 1.93 52.39
N HIS A 15 58.62 2.77 51.46
CA HIS A 15 59.21 4.10 51.36
C HIS A 15 58.18 5.22 51.13
N ARG A 16 58.58 6.43 51.56
CA ARG A 16 57.87 7.72 51.51
C ARG A 16 58.43 8.56 50.33
N LEU A 17 57.85 9.67 49.84
CA LEU A 17 56.88 10.66 50.34
C LEU A 17 56.33 11.52 49.16
N ARG A 18 55.30 12.37 49.38
CA ARG A 18 54.91 13.67 48.71
C ARG A 18 55.47 14.01 47.29
N LYS A 19 54.73 14.68 46.37
CA LYS A 19 53.94 15.92 46.59
C LYS A 19 53.03 16.29 45.37
N GLU A 20 52.12 17.24 45.63
CA GLU A 20 51.21 18.10 44.81
C GLU A 20 51.32 18.21 43.25
N PRO A 21 50.22 18.59 42.56
CA PRO A 21 50.17 18.77 41.12
C PRO A 21 50.46 20.20 40.62
N SER A 22 51.06 20.31 39.42
CA SER A 22 51.03 21.51 38.55
C SER A 22 50.31 21.13 37.25
N THR A 23 49.25 21.76 36.74
CA THR A 23 48.88 23.18 36.55
C THR A 23 49.84 24.01 35.69
N GLY A 24 49.36 24.40 34.51
CA GLY A 24 50.02 25.33 33.59
C GLY A 24 49.44 25.27 32.16
N GLN A 25 48.88 26.35 31.58
CA GLN A 25 48.34 27.57 32.19
C GLN A 25 47.32 28.27 31.26
N THR A 26 46.39 29.03 31.87
CA THR A 26 45.65 30.24 31.40
C THR A 26 45.70 30.67 29.92
N ARG A 27 44.62 31.19 29.32
CA ARG A 27 43.79 32.37 29.73
C ARG A 27 42.29 32.11 29.39
N GLY A 28 41.27 32.81 29.94
CA GLY A 28 41.23 34.10 30.64
C GLY A 28 40.78 35.23 29.68
N LEU A 29 39.78 36.08 29.96
CA LEU A 29 39.00 36.31 31.20
C LEU A 29 37.58 36.86 30.88
N ALA A 30 36.76 37.05 31.92
CA ALA A 30 35.30 37.16 31.79
C ALA A 30 34.72 38.59 31.83
N ARG A 31 33.44 38.69 31.39
CA ARG A 31 32.40 39.70 31.77
C ARG A 31 32.63 41.18 31.44
N ARG A 32 31.59 41.80 30.83
CA ARG A 32 30.75 42.82 31.49
C ARG A 32 29.46 43.09 30.71
N ALA A 33 28.46 43.64 31.41
CA ALA A 33 27.22 44.14 30.83
C ALA A 33 26.96 45.56 31.35
N LYS A 34 26.40 46.45 30.51
CA LYS A 34 25.56 47.61 30.87
C LYS A 34 24.93 48.21 29.59
N ALA A 35 23.99 49.13 29.75
CA ALA A 35 23.11 49.63 28.69
C ALA A 35 23.06 51.17 28.64
N LEU A 36 22.27 51.69 27.68
CA LEU A 36 21.95 53.09 27.36
C LEU A 36 23.07 53.94 26.73
N GLY A 37 22.65 54.86 25.85
CA GLY A 37 23.48 55.84 25.15
C GLY A 37 23.24 55.86 23.65
N GLY A 38 22.16 56.50 23.19
CA GLY A 38 21.88 56.68 21.75
C GLY A 38 22.46 57.98 21.21
N PHE A 39 22.63 58.07 19.88
CA PHE A 39 22.77 59.34 19.18
C PHE A 39 22.07 59.31 17.82
N VAL A 40 21.63 60.49 17.36
CA VAL A 40 20.83 60.67 16.14
C VAL A 40 21.74 60.86 14.92
N ILE A 41 21.45 60.14 13.84
CA ILE A 41 21.67 60.63 12.47
C ILE A 41 20.36 60.46 11.71
N ALA A 42 19.87 61.55 11.11
CA ALA A 42 18.68 61.54 10.28
C ALA A 42 19.07 61.56 8.80
N ALA A 43 18.37 60.78 7.98
CA ALA A 43 18.36 60.89 6.54
C ALA A 43 16.90 60.78 6.05
N MET A 44 16.41 61.81 5.38
CA MET A 44 15.11 61.81 4.69
C MET A 44 15.29 61.43 3.21
N VAL A 45 14.17 61.43 2.47
CA VAL A 45 14.09 61.32 0.98
C VAL A 45 14.24 59.86 0.49
N ALA A 46 13.31 59.28 -0.28
CA ALA A 46 11.99 59.72 -0.75
C ALA A 46 10.96 58.58 -0.66
N GLY A 47 9.68 58.92 -0.66
CA GLY A 47 8.60 57.93 -0.78
C GLY A 47 8.37 57.52 -2.24
N ALA A 48 8.18 56.22 -2.47
CA ALA A 48 7.58 55.68 -3.68
C ALA A 48 6.30 54.94 -3.29
N ILE A 49 5.14 55.40 -3.79
CA ILE A 49 3.86 54.72 -3.60
C ILE A 49 3.84 53.54 -4.57
N ILE A 50 4.12 52.34 -4.06
CA ILE A 50 3.82 51.09 -4.78
C ILE A 50 2.33 50.81 -4.53
N PRO A 51 1.49 50.66 -5.58
CA PRO A 51 0.08 50.33 -5.39
C PRO A 51 -0.10 48.99 -4.68
N LEU A 52 -1.17 48.86 -3.90
CA LEU A 52 -1.68 47.52 -3.59
C LEU A 52 -2.17 46.91 -4.90
N ALA A 53 -1.38 46.00 -5.46
CA ALA A 53 -1.88 45.08 -6.47
C ALA A 53 -2.93 44.20 -5.78
N THR A 54 -4.21 44.45 -6.06
CA THR A 54 -5.29 43.53 -5.72
C THR A 54 -5.11 42.27 -6.56
N GLY A 55 -4.35 41.32 -6.02
CA GLY A 55 -4.30 39.95 -6.52
C GLY A 55 -5.67 39.32 -6.33
N ALA A 56 -6.54 39.50 -7.32
CA ALA A 56 -7.72 38.67 -7.46
C ALA A 56 -7.23 37.25 -7.74
N ASP A 57 -7.75 36.27 -7.02
CA ASP A 57 -7.54 34.86 -7.35
C ASP A 57 -8.10 34.58 -8.74
N SER A 58 -7.23 34.63 -9.75
CA SER A 58 -7.48 34.03 -11.05
C SER A 58 -7.39 32.52 -10.89
N ALA A 59 -8.39 31.94 -10.22
CA ALA A 59 -8.58 30.50 -10.15
C ALA A 59 -8.60 29.98 -11.60
N THR A 60 -7.62 29.14 -11.94
CA THR A 60 -7.55 28.50 -13.25
C THR A 60 -8.82 27.67 -13.43
N ALA A 61 -9.71 28.12 -14.31
CA ALA A 61 -10.95 27.42 -14.58
C ALA A 61 -10.66 25.99 -15.03
N ALA A 62 -11.51 25.04 -14.61
CA ALA A 62 -11.46 23.69 -15.16
C ALA A 62 -11.85 23.75 -16.64
N ASP A 63 -11.01 23.20 -17.52
CA ASP A 63 -11.27 23.09 -18.95
C ASP A 63 -12.40 22.06 -19.13
N GLU A 64 -13.61 22.50 -19.49
CA GLU A 64 -14.69 21.60 -19.89
C GLU A 64 -14.50 21.15 -21.35
N VAL A 65 -14.25 19.86 -21.54
CA VAL A 65 -14.15 19.22 -22.86
C VAL A 65 -15.40 18.38 -23.11
N VAL A 66 -15.95 18.48 -24.32
CA VAL A 66 -17.16 17.74 -24.73
C VAL A 66 -16.79 16.69 -25.77
N LEU A 67 -16.87 15.42 -25.39
CA LEU A 67 -16.65 14.28 -26.29
C LEU A 67 -18.00 13.78 -26.82
N THR A 68 -18.41 14.24 -28.01
CA THR A 68 -19.53 13.60 -28.73
C THR A 68 -19.12 12.22 -29.23
N ALA A 69 -20.04 11.25 -29.22
CA ALA A 69 -19.73 9.89 -29.64
C ALA A 69 -19.29 9.83 -31.12
N SER A 70 -18.07 9.35 -31.37
CA SER A 70 -17.45 9.22 -32.70
C SER A 70 -18.08 8.08 -33.52
N ASP A 71 -18.59 7.05 -32.84
CA ASP A 71 -19.51 6.06 -33.40
C ASP A 71 -20.55 5.67 -32.34
N SER A 72 -21.75 5.27 -32.77
CA SER A 72 -22.82 4.84 -31.87
C SER A 72 -23.69 3.78 -32.54
N ALA A 73 -24.12 2.78 -31.78
CA ALA A 73 -24.93 1.66 -32.25
C ALA A 73 -25.79 1.05 -31.14
N TRP A 74 -26.71 0.16 -31.50
CA TRP A 74 -27.35 -0.75 -30.55
C TRP A 74 -27.49 -2.15 -31.15
N THR A 75 -27.62 -3.15 -30.29
CA THR A 75 -27.76 -4.57 -30.67
C THR A 75 -29.04 -5.12 -30.04
N THR A 76 -29.56 -6.24 -30.56
CA THR A 76 -30.70 -6.91 -29.91
C THR A 76 -30.72 -8.42 -30.12
N THR A 77 -31.04 -9.18 -29.05
CA THR A 77 -31.29 -10.63 -29.12
C THR A 77 -32.41 -11.00 -30.11
N ARG A 78 -33.27 -10.04 -30.50
CA ARG A 78 -34.40 -10.25 -31.42
C ARG A 78 -34.00 -10.30 -32.90
N GLN A 79 -32.80 -9.80 -33.24
CA GLN A 79 -32.24 -9.78 -34.59
C GLN A 79 -30.72 -9.94 -34.49
N PRO A 80 -30.23 -11.10 -34.04
CA PRO A 80 -28.89 -11.22 -33.49
C PRO A 80 -27.77 -11.00 -34.52
N THR A 81 -28.05 -11.24 -35.80
CA THR A 81 -27.14 -11.08 -36.95
C THR A 81 -27.27 -9.75 -37.71
N VAL A 82 -28.15 -8.82 -37.29
CA VAL A 82 -28.50 -7.61 -38.09
C VAL A 82 -28.04 -6.33 -37.38
N PRO A 83 -27.18 -5.50 -38.00
CA PRO A 83 -26.81 -4.19 -37.47
C PRO A 83 -28.00 -3.24 -37.39
N GLN A 84 -28.17 -2.53 -36.26
CA GLN A 84 -29.37 -1.74 -36.01
C GLN A 84 -29.19 -0.24 -36.32
N SER A 85 -30.14 0.31 -37.09
CA SER A 85 -30.24 1.72 -37.44
C SER A 85 -31.18 2.50 -36.49
N GLY A 86 -31.31 3.80 -36.72
CA GLY A 86 -32.21 4.68 -35.96
C GLY A 86 -31.85 4.83 -34.48
N LEU A 87 -32.86 5.19 -33.68
CA LEU A 87 -32.77 5.47 -32.24
C LEU A 87 -32.14 4.32 -31.44
N LEU A 88 -31.21 4.67 -30.56
CA LEU A 88 -30.53 3.75 -29.66
C LEU A 88 -31.51 3.08 -28.69
N SER A 89 -31.20 1.86 -28.24
CA SER A 89 -32.04 1.07 -27.32
C SER A 89 -31.20 0.42 -26.22
N ALA A 90 -31.72 0.40 -25.00
CA ALA A 90 -31.10 -0.27 -23.86
C ALA A 90 -32.18 -0.89 -22.97
N THR A 91 -31.99 -2.15 -22.56
CA THR A 91 -32.91 -2.90 -21.68
C THR A 91 -32.10 -3.84 -20.77
N ALA A 92 -32.76 -4.57 -19.87
CA ALA A 92 -32.09 -5.47 -18.94
C ALA A 92 -31.51 -6.75 -19.57
N THR A 93 -31.98 -7.16 -20.75
CA THR A 93 -31.70 -8.48 -21.32
C THR A 93 -31.45 -8.46 -22.83
N SER A 94 -32.39 -7.94 -23.62
CA SER A 94 -32.34 -8.05 -25.08
C SER A 94 -31.42 -7.04 -25.75
N ASP A 95 -31.47 -5.78 -25.32
CA ASP A 95 -30.93 -4.64 -26.07
C ASP A 95 -29.79 -3.97 -25.30
N ARG A 96 -28.65 -3.76 -25.95
CA ARG A 96 -27.56 -2.90 -25.45
C ARG A 96 -27.20 -1.84 -26.47
N THR A 97 -26.91 -0.64 -25.97
CA THR A 97 -26.34 0.47 -26.75
C THR A 97 -24.83 0.46 -26.59
N TYR A 98 -24.10 0.84 -27.64
CA TYR A 98 -22.64 0.96 -27.65
C TYR A 98 -22.28 2.35 -28.17
N LEU A 99 -21.43 3.05 -27.43
CA LEU A 99 -20.96 4.41 -27.72
C LEU A 99 -19.44 4.40 -27.77
N LYS A 100 -18.83 5.00 -28.78
CA LYS A 100 -17.39 5.18 -28.91
C LYS A 100 -17.04 6.66 -28.77
N PHE A 101 -15.91 6.96 -28.15
CA PHE A 101 -15.40 8.32 -27.95
C PHE A 101 -13.91 8.36 -28.27
N ASP A 102 -13.48 9.48 -28.86
CA ASP A 102 -12.07 9.81 -29.07
C ASP A 102 -11.45 10.28 -27.74
N GLY A 103 -10.49 9.52 -27.21
CA GLY A 103 -9.73 9.86 -26.02
C GLY A 103 -8.50 10.74 -26.28
N ASP A 104 -7.99 10.80 -27.51
CA ASP A 104 -6.84 11.66 -27.86
C ASP A 104 -7.22 13.16 -27.80
N ALA A 105 -8.51 13.48 -27.91
CA ALA A 105 -9.07 14.80 -27.59
C ALA A 105 -8.82 15.26 -26.12
N LEU A 106 -8.46 14.33 -25.22
CA LEU A 106 -8.07 14.59 -23.83
C LEU A 106 -6.56 14.40 -23.58
N ALA A 107 -5.74 14.18 -24.61
CA ALA A 107 -4.30 13.99 -24.46
C ALA A 107 -3.64 15.18 -23.74
N GLY A 108 -2.81 14.89 -22.73
CA GLY A 108 -2.15 15.90 -21.89
C GLY A 108 -3.06 16.59 -20.85
N ARG A 109 -4.29 16.10 -20.66
CA ARG A 109 -5.22 16.57 -19.62
C ARG A 109 -5.47 15.49 -18.57
N GLN A 110 -5.72 15.91 -17.32
CA GLN A 110 -6.21 15.04 -16.27
C GLN A 110 -7.74 15.17 -16.18
N VAL A 111 -8.46 14.05 -16.28
CA VAL A 111 -9.92 14.02 -16.07
C VAL A 111 -10.21 14.14 -14.57
N THR A 112 -10.94 15.19 -14.18
CA THR A 112 -11.33 15.43 -12.77
C THR A 112 -12.80 15.10 -12.52
N ALA A 113 -13.64 15.19 -13.54
CA ALA A 113 -15.01 14.64 -13.54
C ALA A 113 -15.45 14.27 -14.96
N ALA A 114 -16.34 13.29 -15.08
CA ALA A 114 -16.95 12.92 -16.35
C ALA A 114 -18.44 12.61 -16.18
N THR A 115 -19.27 13.11 -17.09
CA THR A 115 -20.72 12.87 -17.11
C THR A 115 -21.15 12.44 -18.51
N LEU A 116 -21.61 11.20 -18.66
CA LEU A 116 -22.29 10.75 -19.87
C LEU A 116 -23.68 11.41 -19.94
N VAL A 117 -23.98 12.04 -21.07
CA VAL A 117 -25.22 12.78 -21.32
C VAL A 117 -25.97 12.15 -22.49
N VAL A 118 -27.22 11.76 -22.24
CA VAL A 118 -28.05 11.04 -23.22
C VAL A 118 -29.49 11.54 -23.21
N LYS A 119 -30.04 11.85 -24.38
CA LYS A 119 -31.43 12.32 -24.54
C LYS A 119 -32.41 11.14 -24.62
N VAL A 120 -33.46 11.14 -23.79
CA VAL A 120 -34.52 10.12 -23.80
C VAL A 120 -35.59 10.50 -24.81
N ASN A 121 -35.69 9.75 -25.91
CA ASN A 121 -36.75 9.90 -26.90
C ASN A 121 -38.10 9.41 -26.37
N SER A 122 -38.12 8.21 -25.80
CA SER A 122 -39.32 7.56 -25.27
C SER A 122 -38.94 6.40 -24.34
N THR A 123 -39.79 6.09 -23.35
CA THR A 123 -39.52 5.03 -22.37
C THR A 123 -40.78 4.57 -21.65
N THR A 124 -40.75 3.35 -21.12
CA THR A 124 -41.75 2.79 -20.20
C THR A 124 -41.16 2.47 -18.82
N ALA A 125 -39.97 2.98 -18.50
CA ALA A 125 -39.32 2.77 -17.21
C ALA A 125 -40.02 3.54 -16.09
N THR A 126 -39.96 3.00 -14.88
CA THR A 126 -40.57 3.58 -13.66
C THR A 126 -39.56 3.70 -12.51
N ALA A 127 -38.37 3.11 -12.65
CA ALA A 127 -37.28 3.16 -11.69
C ALA A 127 -35.96 3.63 -12.36
N PRO A 128 -34.98 4.10 -11.57
CA PRO A 128 -33.59 4.31 -12.01
C PRO A 128 -33.02 3.12 -12.79
N GLY A 129 -32.15 3.34 -13.79
CA GLY A 129 -31.62 2.17 -14.50
C GLY A 129 -30.60 2.24 -15.63
N VAL A 130 -30.29 3.35 -16.31
CA VAL A 130 -29.22 3.28 -17.34
C VAL A 130 -27.87 3.10 -16.64
N VAL A 131 -27.15 2.02 -16.96
CA VAL A 131 -25.80 1.75 -16.43
C VAL A 131 -24.81 1.64 -17.57
N ALA A 132 -23.69 2.34 -17.45
CA ALA A 132 -22.56 2.25 -18.38
C ALA A 132 -21.52 1.22 -17.93
N TYR A 133 -20.88 0.55 -18.88
CA TYR A 133 -19.79 -0.41 -18.67
C TYR A 133 -18.67 -0.15 -19.69
N PRO A 134 -17.38 -0.13 -19.32
CA PRO A 134 -16.28 -0.05 -20.28
C PRO A 134 -16.33 -1.26 -21.23
N THR A 135 -16.02 -1.04 -22.51
CA THR A 135 -15.98 -2.10 -23.52
C THR A 135 -14.96 -1.80 -24.61
N SER A 136 -14.64 -2.80 -25.45
CA SER A 136 -13.72 -2.60 -26.57
C SER A 136 -14.26 -1.56 -27.56
N ALA A 137 -13.40 -0.68 -28.05
CA ALA A 137 -13.71 0.25 -29.13
C ALA A 137 -13.49 -0.33 -30.54
N SER A 138 -13.16 -1.62 -30.67
CA SER A 138 -12.80 -2.27 -31.94
C SER A 138 -13.94 -2.48 -32.95
N TRP A 139 -15.19 -2.11 -32.60
CA TRP A 139 -16.37 -2.27 -33.44
C TRP A 139 -16.64 -1.06 -34.36
N LYS A 140 -17.59 -1.25 -35.29
CA LYS A 140 -18.16 -0.20 -36.15
C LYS A 140 -19.67 -0.40 -36.26
N SER A 141 -20.46 0.67 -36.18
CA SER A 141 -21.93 0.60 -36.18
C SER A 141 -22.54 0.00 -37.44
N THR A 142 -21.84 0.05 -38.57
CA THR A 142 -22.24 -0.60 -39.84
C THR A 142 -22.18 -2.12 -39.81
N SER A 143 -21.49 -2.72 -38.83
CA SER A 143 -21.27 -4.17 -38.74
C SER A 143 -21.48 -4.75 -37.34
N LEU A 144 -21.81 -3.93 -36.32
CA LEU A 144 -22.07 -4.39 -34.96
C LEU A 144 -23.45 -5.09 -34.90
N THR A 145 -23.44 -6.35 -34.51
CA THR A 145 -24.62 -7.20 -34.32
C THR A 145 -24.68 -7.67 -32.85
N HIS A 146 -25.67 -8.46 -32.45
CA HIS A 146 -25.64 -9.08 -31.12
C HIS A 146 -24.54 -10.16 -31.02
N ASP A 147 -24.34 -10.93 -32.08
CA ASP A 147 -23.43 -12.07 -32.10
C ASP A 147 -21.94 -11.68 -32.08
N ASN A 148 -21.60 -10.49 -32.57
CA ASN A 148 -20.23 -9.97 -32.58
C ASN A 148 -19.98 -8.81 -31.60
N GLN A 149 -20.93 -8.50 -30.71
CA GLN A 149 -20.79 -7.40 -29.77
C GLN A 149 -19.67 -7.66 -28.74
N PRO A 150 -18.87 -6.64 -28.38
CA PRO A 150 -17.90 -6.79 -27.30
C PRO A 150 -18.61 -6.90 -25.95
N GLY A 151 -18.04 -7.70 -25.05
CA GLY A 151 -18.47 -7.75 -23.64
C GLY A 151 -18.00 -6.53 -22.85
N PRO A 152 -18.51 -6.34 -21.61
CA PRO A 152 -17.84 -5.47 -20.64
C PRO A 152 -16.38 -5.88 -20.44
N THR A 153 -15.48 -4.91 -20.32
CA THR A 153 -14.04 -5.12 -20.07
C THR A 153 -13.63 -4.80 -18.63
N GLY A 154 -14.60 -4.48 -17.77
CA GLY A 154 -14.43 -4.18 -16.34
C GLY A 154 -15.78 -3.96 -15.65
N SER A 155 -15.72 -3.49 -14.40
CA SER A 155 -16.88 -3.10 -13.58
C SER A 155 -17.75 -2.01 -14.24
N ALA A 156 -18.96 -1.78 -13.71
CA ALA A 156 -19.81 -0.69 -14.18
C ALA A 156 -19.08 0.67 -14.04
N ALA A 157 -19.03 1.42 -15.14
CA ALA A 157 -18.49 2.77 -15.20
C ALA A 157 -19.42 3.81 -14.57
N SER A 158 -20.68 3.47 -14.28
CA SER A 158 -21.63 4.36 -13.61
C SER A 158 -22.48 3.61 -12.58
N GLN A 159 -23.08 4.36 -11.66
CA GLN A 159 -24.29 3.90 -10.97
C GLN A 159 -25.50 3.95 -11.93
N PRO A 160 -26.62 3.29 -11.60
CA PRO A 160 -27.87 3.44 -12.35
C PRO A 160 -28.32 4.90 -12.43
N SER A 161 -28.58 5.39 -13.64
CA SER A 161 -29.13 6.73 -13.88
C SER A 161 -30.45 6.93 -13.12
N ALA A 162 -30.81 8.18 -12.85
CA ALA A 162 -32.20 8.53 -12.52
C ALA A 162 -33.19 7.93 -13.54
N THR A 163 -34.44 7.72 -13.12
CA THR A 163 -35.51 7.14 -13.95
C THR A 163 -35.59 7.86 -15.29
N ALA A 164 -35.53 7.12 -16.40
CA ALA A 164 -35.70 7.72 -17.71
C ALA A 164 -37.11 8.33 -17.84
N VAL A 165 -37.20 9.57 -18.34
CA VAL A 165 -38.47 10.27 -18.59
C VAL A 165 -38.45 10.82 -20.03
N LYS A 166 -39.56 10.63 -20.76
CA LYS A 166 -39.72 11.07 -22.15
C LYS A 166 -39.33 12.55 -22.32
N GLY A 167 -38.44 12.84 -23.26
CA GLY A 167 -37.98 14.19 -23.62
C GLY A 167 -36.91 14.77 -22.68
N GLN A 168 -36.64 14.15 -21.52
CA GLN A 168 -35.59 14.60 -20.61
C GLN A 168 -34.20 14.13 -21.07
N THR A 169 -33.18 14.83 -20.59
CA THR A 169 -31.77 14.48 -20.79
C THR A 169 -31.26 13.83 -19.51
N LEU A 170 -30.85 12.56 -19.59
CA LEU A 170 -30.15 11.88 -18.51
C LEU A 170 -28.72 12.40 -18.44
N ARG A 171 -28.25 12.69 -17.22
CA ARG A 171 -26.86 13.00 -16.88
C ARG A 171 -26.39 11.89 -15.94
N ILE A 172 -25.36 11.17 -16.36
CA ILE A 172 -24.90 9.93 -15.73
C ILE A 172 -23.42 10.13 -15.37
N PRO A 173 -23.09 10.40 -14.09
CA PRO A 173 -21.70 10.49 -13.66
C PRO A 173 -20.95 9.18 -13.94
N LEU A 174 -19.75 9.30 -14.47
CA LEU A 174 -18.85 8.19 -14.76
C LEU A 174 -17.72 8.14 -13.73
N ASP A 175 -17.21 6.94 -13.47
CA ASP A 175 -15.87 6.75 -12.93
C ASP A 175 -14.85 7.32 -13.93
N VAL A 176 -14.02 8.27 -13.50
CA VAL A 176 -13.03 8.94 -14.37
C VAL A 176 -12.05 7.95 -15.01
N ARG A 177 -11.80 6.80 -14.38
CA ARG A 177 -10.95 5.71 -14.91
C ARG A 177 -11.56 5.02 -16.15
N SER A 178 -12.85 5.23 -16.42
CA SER A 178 -13.52 4.72 -17.63
C SER A 178 -13.37 5.63 -18.86
N VAL A 179 -12.80 6.83 -18.69
CA VAL A 179 -12.55 7.81 -19.74
C VAL A 179 -11.07 7.79 -20.08
N ALA A 180 -10.71 7.19 -21.22
CA ALA A 180 -9.32 7.18 -21.67
C ALA A 180 -8.89 8.56 -22.16
N THR A 181 -7.65 8.95 -21.87
CA THR A 181 -7.04 10.21 -22.34
C THR A 181 -6.10 10.02 -23.53
N THR A 182 -6.15 8.84 -24.15
CA THR A 182 -5.42 8.47 -25.38
C THR A 182 -6.18 7.35 -26.10
N GLY A 183 -6.34 7.45 -27.41
CA GLY A 183 -7.01 6.48 -28.27
C GLY A 183 -8.53 6.38 -28.11
N ASP A 184 -9.17 5.65 -29.03
CA ASP A 184 -10.60 5.31 -28.99
C ASP A 184 -10.95 4.50 -27.73
N PHE A 185 -11.94 4.93 -26.95
CA PHE A 185 -12.58 4.13 -25.88
C PHE A 185 -14.09 3.98 -26.11
N ALA A 186 -14.73 3.01 -25.45
CA ALA A 186 -16.15 2.75 -25.63
C ALA A 186 -16.90 2.35 -24.35
N LEU A 187 -18.19 2.69 -24.33
CA LEU A 187 -19.14 2.34 -23.27
C LEU A 187 -20.30 1.51 -23.83
N ALA A 188 -20.58 0.37 -23.19
CA ALA A 188 -21.81 -0.39 -23.39
C ALA A 188 -22.86 0.05 -22.35
N LEU A 189 -24.10 0.31 -22.78
CA LEU A 189 -25.22 0.70 -21.91
C LEU A 189 -26.30 -0.38 -21.88
N ASN A 190 -26.78 -0.70 -20.68
CA ASN A 190 -28.00 -1.48 -20.45
C ASN A 190 -29.00 -0.70 -19.57
N TYR A 191 -30.17 -1.28 -19.30
CA TYR A 191 -31.13 -0.72 -18.32
C TYR A 191 -31.43 -1.76 -17.22
N SER A 192 -31.20 -1.46 -15.95
CA SER A 192 -31.34 -2.44 -14.86
C SER A 192 -32.77 -2.96 -14.67
N GLN A 193 -33.79 -2.09 -14.83
CA GLN A 193 -35.19 -2.47 -14.73
C GLN A 193 -35.61 -3.42 -15.87
N ARG A 194 -36.13 -4.60 -15.50
CA ARG A 194 -36.69 -5.58 -16.46
C ARG A 194 -38.03 -5.10 -17.04
N TYR A 195 -38.37 -5.61 -18.22
CA TYR A 195 -39.65 -5.39 -18.92
C TYR A 195 -39.94 -3.93 -19.31
N ILE A 196 -38.90 -3.10 -19.42
CA ILE A 196 -39.00 -1.73 -19.94
C ILE A 196 -38.65 -1.66 -21.42
N GLN A 197 -39.13 -0.63 -22.10
CA GLN A 197 -38.52 -0.10 -23.32
C GLN A 197 -37.86 1.25 -23.01
N LEU A 198 -36.72 1.53 -23.64
CA LEU A 198 -36.07 2.83 -23.64
C LEU A 198 -35.52 3.07 -25.05
N ARG A 199 -35.88 4.22 -25.62
CA ARG A 199 -35.27 4.77 -26.83
C ARG A 199 -34.55 6.07 -26.51
N MET A 200 -33.36 6.21 -27.06
CA MET A 200 -32.48 7.37 -26.87
C MET A 200 -32.14 7.97 -28.23
N GLU A 201 -31.97 9.29 -28.28
CA GLU A 201 -31.51 9.97 -29.49
C GLU A 201 -30.07 9.54 -29.84
N ARG A 202 -29.73 9.65 -31.13
CA ARG A 202 -28.45 9.16 -31.69
C ARG A 202 -27.67 10.21 -32.49
N PHE A 203 -28.34 11.27 -32.93
CA PHE A 203 -27.86 12.16 -33.99
C PHE A 203 -28.06 13.62 -33.61
N ASN A 204 -27.39 14.52 -34.36
CA ASN A 204 -27.51 15.97 -34.24
C ASN A 204 -27.16 16.48 -32.81
N SER A 205 -27.82 17.54 -32.35
CA SER A 205 -27.66 18.17 -31.03
C SER A 205 -27.84 17.22 -29.83
N ASP A 206 -28.57 16.13 -30.04
CA ASP A 206 -29.00 15.18 -29.01
C ASP A 206 -28.24 13.84 -29.10
N ALA A 207 -27.19 13.78 -29.93
CA ALA A 207 -26.24 12.67 -29.95
C ALA A 207 -25.60 12.47 -28.56
N PRO A 208 -25.38 11.22 -28.12
CA PRO A 208 -24.71 10.93 -26.85
C PRO A 208 -23.32 11.57 -26.78
N ARG A 209 -23.00 12.14 -25.63
CA ARG A 209 -21.72 12.81 -25.38
C ARG A 209 -21.25 12.59 -23.95
N ILE A 210 -19.96 12.74 -23.69
CA ILE A 210 -19.42 12.88 -22.34
C ILE A 210 -19.03 14.35 -22.16
N GLU A 211 -19.54 14.99 -21.11
CA GLU A 211 -19.06 16.28 -20.62
C GLU A 211 -17.98 15.98 -19.57
N VAL A 212 -16.76 16.45 -19.83
CA VAL A 212 -15.54 16.10 -19.10
C VAL A 212 -14.95 17.37 -18.49
N SER A 213 -14.92 17.46 -17.17
CA SER A 213 -14.13 18.49 -16.48
C SER A 213 -12.67 18.04 -16.44
N THR A 214 -11.76 18.90 -16.85
CA THR A 214 -10.33 18.60 -16.87
C THR A 214 -9.48 19.63 -16.16
N ALA A 215 -8.34 19.19 -15.66
CA ALA A 215 -7.21 20.03 -15.30
C ALA A 215 -6.09 19.84 -16.34
N PRO A 216 -5.29 20.87 -16.66
CA PRO A 216 -4.05 20.67 -17.40
C PRO A 216 -3.12 19.75 -16.59
N VAL A 217 -2.43 18.81 -17.24
CA VAL A 217 -1.38 18.03 -16.56
C VAL A 217 -0.27 19.00 -16.16
N SER A 218 -0.10 19.19 -14.84
CA SER A 218 0.83 20.19 -14.30
C SER A 218 2.28 19.72 -14.50
N THR A 219 2.85 20.10 -15.64
CA THR A 219 4.26 19.83 -16.00
C THR A 219 5.24 20.69 -15.19
N THR A 220 4.76 21.75 -14.55
CA THR A 220 5.41 22.28 -13.35
C THR A 220 4.91 21.48 -12.15
N PRO A 221 5.77 20.88 -11.32
CA PRO A 221 5.31 20.39 -10.03
C PRO A 221 4.84 21.60 -9.20
N THR A 222 3.52 21.72 -9.01
CA THR A 222 3.05 22.02 -7.67
C THR A 222 3.78 21.05 -6.75
N PRO A 223 4.46 21.50 -5.68
CA PRO A 223 5.01 20.56 -4.72
C PRO A 223 3.84 19.86 -4.04
N ALA A 224 3.45 18.70 -4.57
CA ALA A 224 3.21 17.54 -3.73
C ALA A 224 4.37 17.54 -2.72
N PRO A 225 4.09 17.67 -1.42
CA PRO A 225 5.09 18.04 -0.44
C PRO A 225 6.14 16.95 -0.44
N SER A 226 7.33 17.22 -1.03
CA SER A 226 8.29 16.18 -1.38
C SER A 226 8.46 15.24 -0.20
N PRO A 227 7.91 14.01 -0.26
CA PRO A 227 7.89 13.12 0.89
C PRO A 227 9.34 12.97 1.28
N THR A 228 9.70 13.40 2.50
CA THR A 228 11.10 13.68 2.83
C THR A 228 11.96 12.52 2.35
N THR A 229 12.97 12.80 1.51
CA THR A 229 13.90 11.76 1.08
C THR A 229 14.34 11.04 2.36
N PRO A 230 14.11 9.72 2.49
CA PRO A 230 14.34 9.04 3.75
C PRO A 230 15.74 9.39 4.24
N ALA A 231 15.84 9.86 5.48
CA ALA A 231 17.13 10.29 6.01
C ALA A 231 18.10 9.11 5.91
N GLU A 232 19.23 9.31 5.22
CA GLU A 232 20.15 8.21 4.89
C GLU A 232 20.52 7.44 6.16
N THR A 233 20.33 6.12 6.12
CA THR A 233 20.65 5.23 7.23
C THR A 233 22.10 5.45 7.65
N PRO A 234 22.38 5.75 8.94
CA PRO A 234 23.76 5.79 9.43
C PRO A 234 24.46 4.46 9.12
N ALA A 235 25.78 4.49 8.88
CA ALA A 235 26.53 3.29 8.49
C ALA A 235 26.39 2.12 9.49
N ASP A 236 26.22 2.44 10.78
CA ASP A 236 25.99 1.51 11.88
C ASP A 236 24.55 1.66 12.46
N GLY A 237 23.59 2.09 11.63
CA GLY A 237 22.20 2.36 12.00
C GLY A 237 21.29 1.12 11.94
N PRO A 238 20.13 1.13 12.62
CA PRO A 238 19.20 0.00 12.60
C PRO A 238 18.49 -0.10 11.26
N LEU A 239 18.24 -1.31 10.76
CA LEU A 239 17.83 -1.55 9.36
C LEU A 239 16.40 -2.07 9.21
N VAL A 240 15.74 -1.68 8.11
CA VAL A 240 14.37 -2.05 7.76
C VAL A 240 14.35 -2.95 6.53
N PHE A 241 14.00 -4.22 6.74
CA PHE A 241 13.75 -5.18 5.67
C PHE A 241 12.26 -5.39 5.46
N ALA A 242 11.83 -5.66 4.22
CA ALA A 242 10.47 -6.14 3.95
C ALA A 242 10.47 -7.60 3.48
N HIS A 243 9.54 -8.40 4.01
CA HIS A 243 9.42 -9.80 3.65
C HIS A 243 8.88 -9.92 2.21
N TYR A 244 9.70 -10.46 1.31
CA TYR A 244 9.33 -10.62 -0.10
C TYR A 244 8.78 -12.02 -0.38
N PHE A 245 7.49 -12.08 -0.75
CA PHE A 245 6.75 -13.30 -1.00
C PHE A 245 6.64 -13.58 -2.51
N VAL A 246 7.49 -14.47 -3.01
CA VAL A 246 7.69 -14.71 -4.45
C VAL A 246 6.48 -15.18 -5.29
N PRO A 247 5.38 -15.75 -4.74
CA PRO A 247 4.20 -16.10 -5.54
C PRO A 247 3.45 -14.92 -6.18
N TYR A 248 3.62 -13.69 -5.67
CA TYR A 248 2.81 -12.52 -6.08
C TYR A 248 3.64 -11.31 -6.60
N PRO A 249 4.39 -11.46 -7.71
CA PRO A 249 5.10 -10.36 -8.36
C PRO A 249 4.16 -9.42 -9.14
N LEU A 250 4.59 -8.21 -9.50
CA LEU A 250 3.78 -7.23 -10.26
C LEU A 250 3.07 -7.80 -11.51
N SER A 251 3.65 -8.81 -12.17
CA SER A 251 2.95 -9.56 -13.23
C SER A 251 3.40 -11.01 -13.31
N ILE A 252 2.44 -11.91 -13.49
CA ILE A 252 2.64 -13.37 -13.54
C ILE A 252 2.82 -13.85 -14.99
N ASP A 253 2.00 -13.37 -15.93
CA ASP A 253 1.96 -13.82 -17.33
C ASP A 253 2.09 -12.70 -18.39
N ASN A 254 2.51 -11.48 -18.01
CA ASN A 254 2.80 -10.33 -18.90
C ASN A 254 1.64 -9.98 -19.86
N LYS A 255 0.46 -9.75 -19.29
CA LYS A 255 -0.77 -9.38 -20.00
C LYS A 255 -1.35 -8.08 -19.45
N THR A 256 -2.34 -7.54 -20.16
CA THR A 256 -3.15 -6.43 -19.66
C THR A 256 -3.88 -6.83 -18.39
N GLU A 257 -4.07 -5.88 -17.48
CA GLU A 257 -4.83 -6.08 -16.23
C GLU A 257 -6.18 -6.79 -16.43
N SER A 258 -6.91 -6.44 -17.50
CA SER A 258 -8.19 -7.05 -17.87
C SER A 258 -8.12 -8.54 -18.27
N SER A 259 -6.93 -9.12 -18.46
CA SER A 259 -6.74 -10.49 -18.97
C SER A 259 -5.57 -11.27 -18.36
N ASP A 260 -4.88 -10.71 -17.35
CA ASP A 260 -3.75 -11.36 -16.69
C ASP A 260 -4.16 -12.47 -15.70
N TYR A 261 -3.17 -13.14 -15.12
CA TYR A 261 -3.41 -14.22 -14.17
C TYR A 261 -4.17 -13.76 -12.91
N TYR A 262 -3.91 -12.55 -12.38
CA TYR A 262 -4.60 -12.05 -11.19
C TYR A 262 -6.10 -11.95 -11.43
N THR A 263 -6.49 -11.24 -12.49
CA THR A 263 -7.90 -11.02 -12.85
C THR A 263 -8.60 -12.33 -13.21
N ARG A 264 -7.94 -13.23 -13.95
CA ARG A 264 -8.56 -14.50 -14.40
C ARG A 264 -8.63 -15.58 -13.31
N ASN A 265 -7.66 -15.64 -12.39
CA ASN A 265 -7.48 -16.80 -11.51
C ASN A 265 -7.49 -16.51 -10.01
N TYR A 266 -7.10 -15.31 -9.57
CA TYR A 266 -6.96 -15.00 -8.14
C TYR A 266 -8.08 -14.11 -7.60
N LEU A 267 -8.53 -13.14 -8.40
CA LEU A 267 -9.65 -12.26 -8.06
C LEU A 267 -11.02 -12.84 -8.46
N SER A 268 -11.07 -13.59 -9.57
CA SER A 268 -12.29 -14.27 -10.01
C SER A 268 -12.63 -15.45 -9.08
N PRO A 269 -13.88 -15.57 -8.58
CA PRO A 269 -14.34 -16.76 -7.87
C PRO A 269 -14.26 -18.05 -8.71
N ASP A 270 -14.42 -17.94 -10.03
CA ASP A 270 -14.31 -19.05 -10.99
C ASP A 270 -12.85 -19.37 -11.38
N GLY A 271 -11.90 -18.62 -10.81
CA GLY A 271 -10.47 -18.76 -11.03
C GLY A 271 -9.88 -20.12 -10.62
N GLU A 272 -8.81 -20.53 -11.32
CA GLU A 272 -8.17 -21.84 -11.16
C GLU A 272 -9.17 -23.03 -11.18
N SER A 273 -10.14 -22.99 -12.09
CA SER A 273 -11.25 -23.96 -12.20
C SER A 273 -12.17 -23.96 -10.97
N SER A 274 -12.63 -22.76 -10.56
CA SER A 274 -13.49 -22.52 -9.39
C SER A 274 -12.93 -23.03 -8.04
N LYS A 275 -11.61 -23.25 -7.96
CA LYS A 275 -10.89 -23.79 -6.78
C LYS A 275 -11.07 -22.95 -5.51
N PHE A 276 -11.37 -21.66 -5.67
CA PHE A 276 -11.62 -20.71 -4.57
C PHE A 276 -13.03 -20.12 -4.58
N ALA A 277 -13.96 -20.70 -5.35
CA ALA A 277 -15.35 -20.24 -5.43
C ALA A 277 -16.05 -20.21 -4.06
N SER A 278 -15.80 -21.22 -3.21
CA SER A 278 -16.38 -21.30 -1.86
C SER A 278 -16.02 -20.12 -0.94
N VAL A 279 -14.98 -19.34 -1.27
CA VAL A 279 -14.53 -18.16 -0.51
C VAL A 279 -14.56 -16.87 -1.36
N GLY A 280 -15.16 -16.91 -2.55
CA GLY A 280 -15.29 -15.74 -3.44
C GLY A 280 -14.00 -15.33 -4.15
N GLY A 281 -13.11 -16.28 -4.46
CA GLY A 281 -11.78 -16.00 -5.04
C GLY A 281 -10.68 -15.99 -3.97
N LEU A 282 -9.42 -16.20 -4.40
CA LEU A 282 -8.27 -16.34 -3.51
C LEU A 282 -7.88 -15.02 -2.83
N LEU A 283 -7.91 -13.92 -3.59
CA LEU A 283 -7.46 -12.58 -3.19
C LEU A 283 -8.64 -11.59 -3.24
N ARG A 284 -8.39 -10.33 -2.84
CA ARG A 284 -9.27 -9.18 -3.07
C ARG A 284 -8.51 -8.05 -3.74
N ASP A 285 -7.34 -7.74 -3.19
CA ASP A 285 -6.38 -6.81 -3.76
C ASP A 285 -5.39 -7.49 -4.73
N ARG A 286 -4.66 -6.68 -5.50
CA ARG A 286 -3.62 -7.08 -6.45
C ARG A 286 -2.56 -5.97 -6.58
N PRO A 287 -1.34 -6.26 -7.06
CA PRO A 287 -0.41 -5.21 -7.43
C PRO A 287 -0.98 -4.33 -8.55
N ILE A 288 -0.61 -3.05 -8.53
CA ILE A 288 -0.83 -2.14 -9.67
C ILE A 288 -0.18 -2.77 -10.91
N SER A 289 -0.96 -2.98 -11.97
CA SER A 289 -0.48 -3.69 -13.16
C SER A 289 0.61 -2.88 -13.88
N PRO A 290 1.80 -3.46 -14.17
CA PRO A 290 2.84 -2.83 -14.98
C PRO A 290 2.49 -2.85 -16.48
N GLY A 291 1.32 -3.37 -16.87
CA GLY A 291 0.90 -3.55 -18.25
C GLY A 291 1.65 -4.69 -18.96
N VAL A 292 1.76 -4.57 -20.29
CA VAL A 292 2.47 -5.53 -21.15
C VAL A 292 3.83 -4.95 -21.52
N SER A 293 4.90 -5.62 -21.13
CA SER A 293 6.26 -5.27 -21.52
C SER A 293 6.71 -6.06 -22.76
N THR A 294 7.42 -5.39 -23.67
CA THR A 294 8.12 -6.02 -24.80
C THR A 294 9.53 -6.49 -24.44
N SER A 295 10.01 -6.20 -23.22
CA SER A 295 11.32 -6.61 -22.72
C SER A 295 11.40 -8.14 -22.57
N THR A 296 12.50 -8.75 -23.03
CA THR A 296 12.78 -10.16 -22.73
C THR A 296 13.16 -10.39 -21.26
N THR A 297 13.57 -9.34 -20.53
CA THR A 297 13.91 -9.38 -19.10
C THR A 297 12.78 -8.91 -18.19
N TRP A 298 11.55 -8.74 -18.71
CA TRP A 298 10.42 -8.10 -18.03
C TRP A 298 10.15 -8.56 -16.58
N ARG A 299 10.43 -9.83 -16.24
CA ARG A 299 10.33 -10.31 -14.85
C ARG A 299 11.31 -9.61 -13.92
N VAL A 300 12.57 -9.48 -14.33
CA VAL A 300 13.61 -8.76 -13.58
C VAL A 300 13.31 -7.26 -13.57
N ASP A 301 12.83 -6.70 -14.68
CA ASP A 301 12.47 -5.28 -14.77
C ASP A 301 11.29 -4.91 -13.84
N ASN A 302 10.34 -5.83 -13.66
CA ASN A 302 9.26 -5.71 -12.68
C ASN A 302 9.78 -5.78 -11.24
N PHE A 303 10.57 -6.79 -10.88
CA PHE A 303 11.19 -6.86 -9.55
C PHE A 303 12.08 -5.62 -9.27
N ALA A 304 12.75 -5.06 -10.28
CA ALA A 304 13.55 -3.84 -10.14
C ALA A 304 12.67 -2.60 -9.93
N THR A 305 11.40 -2.64 -10.35
CA THR A 305 10.41 -1.60 -10.04
C THR A 305 9.97 -1.70 -8.59
N GLU A 306 9.71 -2.90 -8.10
CA GLU A 306 9.39 -3.16 -6.68
C GLU A 306 10.54 -2.75 -5.74
N VAL A 307 11.80 -3.08 -6.09
CA VAL A 307 12.99 -2.64 -5.36
C VAL A 307 13.09 -1.10 -5.31
N ARG A 308 12.81 -0.39 -6.41
CA ARG A 308 12.81 1.08 -6.43
C ARG A 308 11.70 1.67 -5.56
N GLN A 309 10.52 1.05 -5.53
CA GLN A 309 9.42 1.46 -4.66
C GLN A 309 9.77 1.24 -3.18
N ALA A 310 10.30 0.08 -2.81
CA ALA A 310 10.73 -0.20 -1.44
C ALA A 310 11.82 0.79 -0.99
N LYS A 311 12.86 0.98 -1.81
CA LYS A 311 13.95 1.92 -1.54
C LYS A 311 13.48 3.37 -1.42
N SER A 312 12.46 3.79 -2.17
CA SER A 312 11.93 5.17 -2.07
C SER A 312 11.23 5.45 -0.73
N ALA A 313 10.76 4.41 -0.03
CA ALA A 313 10.23 4.48 1.33
C ALA A 313 11.30 4.32 2.43
N GLY A 314 12.58 4.20 2.06
CA GLY A 314 13.69 3.98 2.99
C GLY A 314 13.84 2.52 3.42
N ILE A 315 13.15 1.57 2.80
CA ILE A 315 13.38 0.15 3.08
C ILE A 315 14.77 -0.20 2.56
N ASP A 316 15.65 -0.68 3.43
CA ASP A 316 17.07 -0.96 3.12
C ASP A 316 17.23 -2.24 2.28
N GLY A 317 16.29 -3.19 2.42
CA GLY A 317 16.34 -4.45 1.68
C GLY A 317 15.09 -5.34 1.78
N PHE A 318 15.20 -6.54 1.20
CA PHE A 318 14.19 -7.61 1.31
C PHE A 318 14.70 -8.82 2.10
N THR A 319 13.87 -9.36 2.99
CA THR A 319 13.99 -10.74 3.47
C THR A 319 13.25 -11.66 2.50
N LEU A 320 14.01 -12.31 1.62
CA LEU A 320 13.48 -13.02 0.45
C LEU A 320 13.05 -14.44 0.79
N ASN A 321 11.74 -14.72 0.75
CA ASN A 321 11.19 -16.02 1.17
C ASN A 321 11.50 -17.15 0.16
N LEU A 322 12.28 -18.12 0.62
CA LEU A 322 12.64 -19.34 -0.10
C LEU A 322 11.69 -20.49 0.30
N MET A 323 10.63 -20.68 -0.50
CA MET A 323 9.62 -21.73 -0.29
C MET A 323 9.92 -23.06 -1.01
N SER A 324 10.74 -23.03 -2.07
CA SER A 324 11.09 -24.20 -2.88
C SER A 324 12.51 -24.11 -3.46
N SER A 325 13.12 -25.27 -3.66
CA SER A 325 14.46 -25.43 -4.25
C SER A 325 14.48 -25.47 -5.78
N SER A 326 13.31 -25.32 -6.44
CA SER A 326 13.17 -25.33 -7.90
C SER A 326 11.83 -24.70 -8.35
N GLY A 327 11.68 -24.53 -9.66
CA GLY A 327 10.47 -24.02 -10.32
C GLY A 327 10.27 -22.51 -10.18
N GLN A 328 9.10 -22.02 -10.60
CA GLN A 328 8.81 -20.59 -10.74
C GLN A 328 9.11 -19.75 -9.48
N ASN A 329 8.90 -20.29 -8.27
CA ASN A 329 9.20 -19.58 -7.02
C ASN A 329 10.72 -19.42 -6.79
N TRP A 330 11.52 -20.44 -7.13
CA TRP A 330 12.98 -20.36 -7.10
C TRP A 330 13.51 -19.42 -8.19
N ASP A 331 12.96 -19.51 -9.41
CA ASP A 331 13.31 -18.62 -10.52
C ASP A 331 12.99 -17.15 -10.17
N ALA A 332 11.85 -16.90 -9.50
CA ALA A 332 11.50 -15.60 -8.96
C ALA A 332 12.49 -15.13 -7.89
N SER A 333 12.85 -15.99 -6.93
CA SER A 333 13.86 -15.69 -5.90
C SER A 333 15.19 -15.25 -6.52
N VAL A 334 15.71 -16.03 -7.47
CA VAL A 334 16.95 -15.72 -8.20
C VAL A 334 16.84 -14.40 -8.99
N ASN A 335 15.65 -14.05 -9.48
CA ASN A 335 15.42 -12.81 -10.22
C ASN A 335 15.24 -11.58 -9.32
N VAL A 336 14.73 -11.73 -8.08
CA VAL A 336 14.73 -10.66 -7.06
C VAL A 336 16.17 -10.28 -6.68
N MET A 337 17.05 -11.27 -6.47
CA MET A 337 18.48 -11.02 -6.22
C MET A 337 19.10 -10.18 -7.36
N LYS A 338 18.88 -10.59 -8.62
CA LYS A 338 19.38 -9.87 -9.81
C LYS A 338 18.82 -8.45 -9.92
N ALA A 339 17.52 -8.28 -9.67
CA ALA A 339 16.86 -6.97 -9.72
C ALA A 339 17.40 -5.99 -8.67
N ALA A 340 17.63 -6.46 -7.44
CA ALA A 340 18.28 -5.65 -6.41
C ALA A 340 19.71 -5.25 -6.80
N ALA A 341 20.48 -6.18 -7.39
CA ALA A 341 21.83 -5.88 -7.89
C ALA A 341 21.84 -4.93 -9.10
N GLN A 342 20.80 -4.96 -9.94
CA GLN A 342 20.60 -4.05 -11.07
C GLN A 342 20.21 -2.63 -10.64
N VAL A 343 19.48 -2.48 -9.53
CA VAL A 343 19.12 -1.15 -8.97
C VAL A 343 20.27 -0.57 -8.14
N GLY A 344 20.97 -1.41 -7.37
CA GLY A 344 22.11 -1.02 -6.55
C GLY A 344 21.74 -0.30 -5.25
N GLY A 345 22.53 -0.53 -4.20
CA GLY A 345 22.28 0.03 -2.87
C GLY A 345 20.90 -0.36 -2.33
N PHE A 346 20.57 -1.65 -2.41
CA PHE A 346 19.40 -2.27 -1.80
C PHE A 346 19.76 -3.72 -1.50
N ALA A 347 19.54 -4.15 -0.27
CA ALA A 347 20.01 -5.42 0.25
C ALA A 347 19.00 -6.55 0.01
N VAL A 348 19.47 -7.80 -0.08
CA VAL A 348 18.60 -8.98 -0.03
C VAL A 348 19.19 -10.03 0.90
N VAL A 349 18.41 -10.41 1.90
CA VAL A 349 18.70 -11.46 2.89
C VAL A 349 17.93 -12.72 2.46
N PRO A 350 18.59 -13.83 2.12
CA PRO A 350 17.92 -15.11 1.90
C PRO A 350 17.18 -15.57 3.17
N MET A 351 15.86 -15.69 3.08
CA MET A 351 14.99 -16.12 4.19
C MET A 351 14.42 -17.52 3.91
N VAL A 352 14.89 -18.54 4.61
CA VAL A 352 14.39 -19.92 4.46
C VAL A 352 13.09 -20.11 5.24
N ASP A 353 11.99 -20.49 4.58
CA ASP A 353 10.76 -20.92 5.27
C ASP A 353 10.97 -22.31 5.86
N GLY A 354 11.08 -22.36 7.19
CA GLY A 354 11.31 -23.56 8.00
C GLY A 354 10.18 -24.59 7.91
N SER A 355 9.02 -24.24 7.37
CA SER A 355 7.86 -25.12 7.12
C SER A 355 7.57 -25.42 5.65
N SER A 356 8.46 -25.03 4.74
CA SER A 356 8.25 -25.17 3.30
C SER A 356 8.89 -26.43 2.68
N SER A 357 8.76 -26.57 1.36
CA SER A 357 9.56 -27.54 0.60
C SER A 357 11.05 -27.19 0.56
N PHE A 358 11.47 -25.96 0.89
CA PHE A 358 12.90 -25.61 0.99
C PHE A 358 13.57 -26.26 2.21
N SER A 359 12.99 -26.12 3.41
CA SER A 359 13.52 -26.77 4.63
C SER A 359 13.42 -28.31 4.61
N SER A 360 12.67 -28.86 3.64
CA SER A 360 12.58 -30.30 3.39
C SER A 360 13.77 -30.88 2.58
N ASN A 361 14.68 -30.03 2.09
CA ASN A 361 15.92 -30.49 1.43
C ASN A 361 16.97 -30.95 2.45
N THR A 362 17.96 -31.73 2.00
CA THR A 362 19.13 -32.05 2.84
C THR A 362 19.97 -30.78 3.11
N PRO A 363 20.71 -30.71 4.22
CA PRO A 363 21.56 -29.55 4.52
C PRO A 363 22.56 -29.20 3.41
N GLU A 364 23.12 -30.20 2.72
CA GLU A 364 24.06 -30.00 1.60
C GLU A 364 23.38 -29.37 0.38
N THR A 365 22.12 -29.74 0.15
CA THR A 365 21.29 -29.23 -0.94
C THR A 365 20.87 -27.79 -0.65
N ALA A 366 20.40 -27.52 0.58
CA ALA A 366 20.03 -26.18 1.03
C ALA A 366 21.24 -25.22 1.03
N ALA A 367 22.38 -25.63 1.58
CA ALA A 367 23.62 -24.84 1.55
C ALA A 367 24.15 -24.63 0.12
N SER A 368 24.03 -25.62 -0.77
CA SER A 368 24.38 -25.46 -2.20
C SER A 368 23.54 -24.37 -2.87
N LEU A 369 22.22 -24.35 -2.63
CA LEU A 369 21.30 -23.36 -3.20
C LEU A 369 21.54 -21.96 -2.62
N LEU A 370 21.70 -21.86 -1.29
CA LEU A 370 22.04 -20.60 -0.62
C LEU A 370 23.38 -20.02 -1.13
N SER A 371 24.41 -20.87 -1.32
CA SER A 371 25.72 -20.45 -1.84
C SER A 371 25.67 -19.81 -3.24
N GLN A 372 24.65 -20.13 -4.05
CA GLN A 372 24.42 -19.50 -5.36
C GLN A 372 23.77 -18.12 -5.24
N LEU A 373 22.90 -17.90 -4.24
CA LEU A 373 22.32 -16.58 -3.96
C LEU A 373 23.38 -15.63 -3.41
N TYR A 374 24.25 -16.10 -2.51
CA TYR A 374 25.35 -15.31 -1.93
C TYR A 374 26.44 -14.88 -2.93
N GLN A 375 26.43 -15.40 -4.17
CA GLN A 375 27.28 -14.92 -5.27
C GLN A 375 26.72 -13.67 -5.98
N VAL A 376 25.47 -13.28 -5.73
CA VAL A 376 24.85 -12.10 -6.33
C VAL A 376 25.18 -10.85 -5.49
N GLY A 377 25.62 -9.77 -6.12
CA GLY A 377 26.10 -8.55 -5.45
C GLY A 377 25.07 -7.74 -4.63
N SER A 378 23.83 -8.21 -4.53
CA SER A 378 22.80 -7.68 -3.62
C SER A 378 22.66 -8.46 -2.30
N ALA A 379 23.33 -9.63 -2.20
CA ALA A 379 23.30 -10.45 -1.00
C ALA A 379 23.86 -9.67 0.20
N TYR A 380 23.04 -9.50 1.24
CA TYR A 380 23.37 -8.65 2.37
C TYR A 380 24.55 -9.19 3.19
N LYS A 381 25.33 -8.27 3.76
CA LYS A 381 26.40 -8.56 4.72
C LYS A 381 26.38 -7.59 5.89
N GLU A 382 26.63 -8.15 7.06
CA GLU A 382 26.88 -7.45 8.32
C GLU A 382 28.29 -7.86 8.80
N ASP A 383 29.14 -6.90 9.15
CA ASP A 383 30.55 -7.11 9.57
C ASP A 383 31.43 -8.02 8.67
N GLY A 384 31.00 -8.24 7.41
CA GLY A 384 31.67 -9.09 6.41
C GLY A 384 31.05 -10.48 6.23
N GLU A 385 30.21 -10.89 7.18
CA GLU A 385 29.45 -12.14 7.18
C GLU A 385 28.17 -11.98 6.34
N TYR A 386 27.76 -13.02 5.63
CA TYR A 386 26.49 -13.02 4.90
C TYR A 386 25.34 -13.28 5.85
N VAL A 387 24.28 -12.46 5.78
CA VAL A 387 23.13 -12.64 6.66
C VAL A 387 22.19 -13.70 6.08
N LEU A 388 21.97 -14.76 6.85
CA LEU A 388 20.91 -15.76 6.66
C LEU A 388 19.73 -15.40 7.56
N SER A 389 18.49 -15.62 7.09
CA SER A 389 17.30 -15.49 7.92
C SER A 389 16.34 -16.67 7.72
N SER A 390 15.31 -16.75 8.55
CA SER A 390 14.27 -17.79 8.47
C SER A 390 12.86 -17.22 8.59
N PHE A 391 11.88 -17.72 7.86
CA PHE A 391 10.48 -17.65 8.32
C PHE A 391 10.23 -18.88 9.19
N LYS A 392 9.69 -18.68 10.40
CA LYS A 392 9.34 -19.75 11.34
C LYS A 392 10.51 -20.73 11.56
N ALA A 393 11.61 -20.23 12.13
CA ALA A 393 12.83 -21.01 12.40
C ALA A 393 12.52 -22.38 13.04
N GLU A 394 11.59 -22.40 14.00
CA GLU A 394 11.16 -23.58 14.76
C GLU A 394 10.36 -24.62 13.95
N GLY A 395 10.05 -24.35 12.68
CA GLY A 395 9.55 -25.35 11.74
C GLY A 395 10.60 -26.39 11.35
N ALA A 396 11.87 -26.00 11.36
CA ALA A 396 13.03 -26.89 11.16
C ALA A 396 13.77 -27.13 12.49
N SER A 397 14.61 -28.16 12.53
CA SER A 397 15.39 -28.48 13.73
C SER A 397 16.65 -27.64 13.84
N VAL A 398 17.06 -27.27 15.07
CA VAL A 398 18.34 -26.61 15.37
C VAL A 398 19.50 -27.31 14.67
N SER A 399 19.55 -28.65 14.73
CA SER A 399 20.58 -29.47 14.07
C SER A 399 20.63 -29.32 12.54
N TRP A 400 19.48 -29.12 11.88
CA TRP A 400 19.43 -28.86 10.42
C TRP A 400 20.03 -27.48 10.10
N TRP A 401 19.65 -26.45 10.86
CA TRP A 401 20.24 -25.10 10.74
C TRP A 401 21.76 -25.12 10.99
N THR A 402 22.21 -25.78 12.06
CA THR A 402 23.65 -25.94 12.36
C THR A 402 24.41 -26.57 11.20
N GLN A 403 23.84 -27.61 10.56
CA GLN A 403 24.48 -28.27 9.41
C GLN A 403 24.50 -27.35 8.17
N VAL A 404 23.42 -26.62 7.88
CA VAL A 404 23.38 -25.67 6.75
C VAL A 404 24.40 -24.55 6.92
N ILE A 405 24.47 -23.95 8.12
CA ILE A 405 25.43 -22.89 8.46
C ILE A 405 26.86 -23.42 8.34
N ASN A 406 27.18 -24.52 9.01
CA ASN A 406 28.51 -25.14 8.97
C ASN A 406 28.96 -25.50 7.54
N LEU A 407 28.04 -25.93 6.68
CA LEU A 407 28.34 -26.21 5.27
C LEU A 407 28.58 -24.93 4.45
N LEU A 408 27.86 -23.84 4.71
CA LEU A 408 28.13 -22.53 4.09
C LEU A 408 29.53 -22.03 4.46
N GLU A 409 29.89 -22.09 5.74
CA GLU A 409 31.19 -21.68 6.26
C GLU A 409 32.33 -22.56 5.72
N THR A 410 32.27 -23.87 5.99
CA THR A 410 33.42 -24.77 5.81
C THR A 410 33.60 -25.30 4.39
N LYS A 411 32.52 -25.46 3.63
CA LYS A 411 32.56 -26.00 2.26
C LYS A 411 32.53 -24.91 1.19
N TYR A 412 31.80 -23.83 1.43
CA TYR A 412 31.64 -22.74 0.45
C TYR A 412 32.44 -21.47 0.82
N GLY A 413 33.03 -21.38 2.01
CA GLY A 413 33.85 -20.23 2.43
C GLY A 413 33.04 -18.98 2.74
N LEU A 414 31.76 -19.16 3.11
CA LEU A 414 30.80 -18.08 3.35
C LEU A 414 30.54 -17.99 4.86
N PRO A 415 31.17 -17.05 5.62
CA PRO A 415 30.80 -16.81 7.01
C PRO A 415 29.36 -16.31 7.10
N ILE A 416 28.59 -16.77 8.09
CA ILE A 416 27.13 -16.54 8.20
C ILE A 416 26.75 -15.96 9.56
N SER A 417 26.10 -14.79 9.55
CA SER A 417 25.30 -14.28 10.68
C SER A 417 23.86 -14.79 10.52
N PHE A 418 23.29 -15.45 11.53
CA PHE A 418 21.94 -16.05 11.42
C PHE A 418 20.88 -15.30 12.24
N GLN A 419 19.88 -14.74 11.53
CA GLN A 419 18.76 -13.97 12.07
C GLN A 419 17.49 -14.84 12.14
N ALA A 420 17.27 -15.49 13.29
CA ALA A 420 16.23 -16.50 13.44
C ALA A 420 14.85 -15.87 13.79
N VAL A 421 14.00 -15.63 12.78
CA VAL A 421 12.61 -15.18 12.99
C VAL A 421 11.69 -16.38 13.25
N PHE A 422 11.01 -16.37 14.39
CA PHE A 422 10.07 -17.41 14.83
C PHE A 422 8.60 -17.02 14.55
N ASN A 423 7.69 -17.99 14.47
CA ASN A 423 6.27 -17.68 14.71
C ASN A 423 5.98 -17.67 16.23
N ASN A 424 6.62 -18.55 16.98
CA ASN A 424 6.55 -18.66 18.44
C ASN A 424 7.89 -18.28 19.10
N ALA A 425 8.09 -17.01 19.41
CA ALA A 425 9.27 -16.50 20.14
C ALA A 425 9.22 -16.77 21.66
N SER A 426 8.91 -18.01 22.06
CA SER A 426 8.92 -18.47 23.46
C SER A 426 10.34 -18.59 24.02
N ASP A 427 10.52 -18.51 25.34
CA ASP A 427 11.84 -18.64 25.99
C ASP A 427 12.52 -19.99 25.67
N ALA A 428 11.72 -21.04 25.45
CA ALA A 428 12.24 -22.34 25.01
C ALA A 428 12.88 -22.28 23.62
N ASN A 429 12.24 -21.61 22.66
CA ASN A 429 12.78 -21.44 21.31
C ASN A 429 13.98 -20.49 21.30
N LEU A 430 13.89 -19.32 21.97
CA LEU A 430 15.03 -18.39 22.08
C LEU A 430 16.26 -19.09 22.69
N LYS A 431 16.08 -19.84 23.78
CA LYS A 431 17.16 -20.61 24.42
C LYS A 431 17.71 -21.74 23.54
N ALA A 432 16.88 -22.41 22.75
CA ALA A 432 17.30 -23.48 21.85
C ALA A 432 18.12 -22.98 20.66
N TYR A 433 17.86 -21.75 20.19
CA TYR A 433 18.50 -21.13 19.04
C TYR A 433 19.68 -20.21 19.38
N ALA A 434 19.76 -19.68 20.61
CA ALA A 434 20.87 -18.83 21.08
C ALA A 434 22.30 -19.36 20.80
N PRO A 435 22.58 -20.69 20.76
CA PRO A 435 23.91 -21.19 20.41
C PRO A 435 24.26 -21.17 18.92
N ILE A 436 23.31 -20.86 18.02
CA ILE A 436 23.47 -20.99 16.56
C ILE A 436 22.94 -19.80 15.74
N ALA A 437 22.35 -18.81 16.40
CA ALA A 437 21.75 -17.62 15.78
C ALA A 437 22.26 -16.37 16.51
N ASP A 438 22.42 -15.27 15.80
CA ASP A 438 23.07 -14.02 16.23
C ASP A 438 22.06 -12.90 16.47
N GLY A 439 20.90 -13.01 15.83
CA GLY A 439 19.69 -12.31 16.22
C GLY A 439 18.47 -13.21 16.17
N PHE A 440 17.38 -12.67 16.73
CA PHE A 440 16.08 -13.29 16.76
C PHE A 440 15.03 -12.35 16.16
N GLY A 441 13.89 -12.88 15.76
CA GLY A 441 12.72 -12.07 15.44
C GLY A 441 11.41 -12.80 15.70
N ASN A 442 10.29 -12.14 15.42
CA ASN A 442 9.00 -12.80 15.40
C ASN A 442 8.17 -12.41 14.17
N TRP A 443 7.26 -13.28 13.72
CA TRP A 443 6.31 -12.96 12.64
C TRP A 443 5.22 -11.95 13.08
N GLY A 444 5.04 -11.77 14.40
CA GLY A 444 4.32 -10.66 14.99
C GLY A 444 2.85 -10.88 15.26
N THR A 445 2.30 -9.91 15.99
CA THR A 445 0.87 -9.71 16.22
C THR A 445 0.24 -8.93 15.07
N ARG A 446 -1.09 -8.85 15.04
CA ARG A 446 -1.88 -8.16 14.01
C ARG A 446 -2.84 -7.13 14.55
N THR A 447 -3.19 -7.17 15.84
CA THR A 447 -4.06 -6.16 16.47
C THR A 447 -3.28 -5.21 17.38
N GLU A 448 -3.77 -3.98 17.52
CA GLU A 448 -3.22 -2.98 18.45
C GLU A 448 -3.15 -3.53 19.88
N ARG A 449 -4.24 -4.19 20.33
CA ARG A 449 -4.34 -4.74 21.68
C ARG A 449 -3.25 -5.76 21.98
N THR A 450 -3.03 -6.77 21.12
CA THR A 450 -2.00 -7.79 21.39
C THR A 450 -0.61 -7.18 21.28
N THR A 451 -0.40 -6.21 20.37
CA THR A 451 0.86 -5.46 20.23
C THR A 451 1.23 -4.70 21.50
N LEU A 452 0.29 -3.92 22.07
CA LEU A 452 0.54 -3.12 23.28
C LEU A 452 0.74 -3.99 24.53
N ASN A 453 0.11 -5.16 24.60
CA ASN A 453 0.23 -6.09 25.73
C ASN A 453 1.33 -7.15 25.57
N SER A 454 2.03 -7.21 24.43
CA SER A 454 3.11 -8.19 24.22
C SER A 454 4.37 -7.85 25.01
N ALA A 455 5.16 -8.87 25.35
CA ALA A 455 6.41 -8.72 26.10
C ALA A 455 7.44 -7.83 25.37
N ASP A 456 8.44 -7.36 26.11
CA ASP A 456 9.62 -6.72 25.53
C ASP A 456 10.56 -7.78 24.96
N ASN A 457 10.39 -8.08 23.67
CA ASN A 457 11.20 -9.09 22.99
C ASN A 457 12.61 -8.58 22.66
N VAL A 458 12.80 -7.26 22.52
CA VAL A 458 14.11 -6.65 22.32
C VAL A 458 14.95 -6.89 23.58
N ALA A 459 14.44 -6.54 24.75
CA ALA A 459 15.11 -6.80 26.02
C ALA A 459 15.35 -8.31 26.28
N ARG A 460 14.44 -9.20 25.86
CA ARG A 460 14.64 -10.67 25.94
C ARG A 460 15.77 -11.16 25.03
N ALA A 461 15.96 -10.57 23.85
CA ALA A 461 17.05 -10.92 22.93
C ALA A 461 18.40 -10.32 23.39
N HIS A 462 18.42 -9.03 23.73
CA HIS A 462 19.61 -8.34 24.25
C HIS A 462 20.13 -9.00 25.55
N ALA A 463 19.24 -9.51 26.42
CA ALA A 463 19.62 -10.28 27.61
C ALA A 463 20.28 -11.65 27.31
N LEU A 464 20.17 -12.15 26.08
CA LEU A 464 20.88 -13.31 25.55
C LEU A 464 22.11 -12.93 24.71
N GLY A 465 22.40 -11.64 24.55
CA GLY A 465 23.47 -11.12 23.70
C GLY A 465 23.16 -11.21 22.20
N LYS A 466 21.88 -11.09 21.81
CA LYS A 466 21.38 -11.29 20.44
C LYS A 466 20.52 -10.11 20.00
N THR A 467 20.60 -9.73 18.72
CA THR A 467 19.78 -8.64 18.14
C THR A 467 18.31 -9.04 18.01
N TRP A 468 17.43 -8.07 17.80
CA TRP A 468 15.99 -8.27 17.59
C TRP A 468 15.45 -7.62 16.32
N MET A 469 14.83 -8.46 15.48
CA MET A 469 14.06 -8.08 14.29
C MET A 469 12.56 -7.96 14.64
N ALA A 470 12.11 -6.72 14.79
CA ALA A 470 10.74 -6.39 15.18
C ALA A 470 9.76 -6.50 14.00
N PRO A 471 8.66 -7.27 14.12
CA PRO A 471 7.62 -7.32 13.11
C PRO A 471 6.79 -6.05 13.06
N VAL A 472 6.43 -5.64 11.84
CA VAL A 472 5.49 -4.56 11.57
C VAL A 472 4.55 -5.01 10.44
N ALA A 473 3.27 -5.20 10.74
CA ALA A 473 2.22 -5.59 9.77
C ALA A 473 1.09 -4.54 9.72
N VAL A 474 0.57 -4.25 8.53
CA VAL A 474 -0.56 -3.31 8.36
C VAL A 474 -1.91 -3.91 8.73
N GLN A 475 -2.19 -5.13 8.30
CA GLN A 475 -3.39 -5.90 8.59
C GLN A 475 -3.18 -7.38 8.28
N ASP A 476 -4.18 -8.24 8.54
CA ASP A 476 -4.13 -9.67 8.18
C ASP A 476 -5.54 -10.26 7.99
N VAL A 477 -5.86 -10.62 6.75
CA VAL A 477 -7.17 -11.09 6.30
C VAL A 477 -6.97 -12.21 5.26
N ARG A 478 -7.33 -13.45 5.61
CA ARG A 478 -7.01 -14.68 4.86
C ARG A 478 -8.26 -15.35 4.32
N TYR A 479 -8.67 -14.99 3.10
CA TYR A 479 -9.91 -15.50 2.47
C TYR A 479 -9.91 -17.03 2.35
N ARG A 480 -8.77 -17.63 1.96
CA ARG A 480 -8.61 -19.09 1.83
C ARG A 480 -8.90 -19.87 3.12
N SER A 481 -8.64 -19.30 4.30
CA SER A 481 -8.87 -19.95 5.60
C SER A 481 -9.96 -19.29 6.44
N LEU A 482 -10.72 -18.34 5.85
CA LEU A 482 -11.79 -17.57 6.50
C LEU A 482 -11.37 -16.96 7.86
N SER A 483 -10.09 -16.63 8.00
CA SER A 483 -9.44 -16.22 9.25
C SER A 483 -8.86 -14.82 9.09
N TRP A 484 -9.01 -13.97 10.11
CA TRP A 484 -8.52 -12.60 10.06
C TRP A 484 -8.24 -12.03 11.45
N ALA A 485 -7.63 -10.84 11.49
CA ALA A 485 -7.42 -10.03 12.69
C ALA A 485 -7.88 -8.58 12.46
N GLU A 486 -8.45 -7.97 13.50
CA GLU A 486 -8.89 -6.58 13.45
C GLU A 486 -7.71 -5.63 13.73
N ALA A 487 -7.11 -5.09 12.66
CA ALA A 487 -5.99 -4.15 12.72
C ALA A 487 -6.38 -2.77 13.30
N ASN A 488 -7.68 -2.48 13.44
CA ASN A 488 -8.19 -1.22 13.97
C ASN A 488 -7.71 -0.01 13.15
N ASN A 489 -8.02 -0.01 11.84
CA ASN A 489 -7.46 0.90 10.85
C ASN A 489 -5.93 0.87 10.91
N THR A 490 -5.24 2.00 10.98
CA THR A 490 -3.76 2.02 11.09
C THR A 490 -3.25 1.91 12.54
N ALA A 491 -4.13 1.75 13.53
CA ALA A 491 -3.73 1.74 14.95
C ALA A 491 -2.75 0.61 15.30
N SER A 492 -2.96 -0.60 14.76
CA SER A 492 -2.05 -1.73 14.95
C SER A 492 -0.65 -1.47 14.40
N VAL A 493 -0.52 -0.93 13.18
CA VAL A 493 0.80 -0.64 12.57
C VAL A 493 1.50 0.52 13.28
N ARG A 494 0.77 1.56 13.72
CA ARG A 494 1.34 2.63 14.56
C ARG A 494 1.87 2.09 15.88
N ALA A 495 1.17 1.16 16.53
CA ALA A 495 1.60 0.56 17.78
C ALA A 495 2.86 -0.33 17.61
N GLN A 496 2.94 -1.09 16.51
CA GLN A 496 4.11 -1.93 16.19
C GLN A 496 5.36 -1.08 15.95
N TRP A 497 5.26 -0.05 15.09
CA TRP A 497 6.33 0.92 14.89
C TRP A 497 6.75 1.63 16.18
N SER A 498 5.77 2.08 16.98
CA SER A 498 6.05 2.75 18.25
C SER A 498 6.87 1.86 19.19
N LYS A 499 6.56 0.56 19.27
CA LYS A 499 7.34 -0.41 20.05
C LYS A 499 8.74 -0.64 19.48
N ALA A 500 8.87 -0.89 18.16
CA ALA A 500 10.17 -1.10 17.52
C ALA A 500 11.14 0.08 17.79
N ILE A 501 10.65 1.31 17.65
CA ILE A 501 11.40 2.55 17.90
C ILE A 501 11.69 2.73 19.40
N SER A 502 10.68 2.64 20.28
CA SER A 502 10.87 2.94 21.72
C SER A 502 11.67 1.88 22.48
N GLN A 503 11.56 0.62 22.06
CA GLN A 503 12.30 -0.50 22.64
C GLN A 503 13.70 -0.66 22.02
N LYS A 504 14.01 0.11 20.96
CA LYS A 504 15.28 0.07 20.21
C LYS A 504 15.59 -1.31 19.63
N ALA A 505 14.65 -1.84 18.83
CA ALA A 505 14.94 -2.99 17.99
C ALA A 505 16.10 -2.65 17.04
N ASP A 506 17.01 -3.61 16.84
CA ASP A 506 18.16 -3.45 15.96
C ASP A 506 17.73 -3.55 14.48
N TYR A 507 16.65 -4.30 14.23
CA TYR A 507 16.07 -4.54 12.91
C TYR A 507 14.54 -4.39 12.94
N VAL A 508 13.95 -4.05 11.79
CA VAL A 508 12.51 -4.23 11.53
C VAL A 508 12.31 -5.17 10.34
N GLN A 509 11.32 -6.06 10.46
CA GLN A 509 10.75 -6.78 9.33
C GLN A 509 9.32 -6.30 9.08
N LEU A 510 9.11 -5.72 7.90
CA LEU A 510 7.78 -5.41 7.37
C LEU A 510 7.14 -6.71 6.87
N VAL A 511 6.00 -7.05 7.46
CA VAL A 511 5.21 -8.26 7.22
C VAL A 511 3.91 -7.83 6.53
N THR A 512 3.85 -7.77 5.20
CA THR A 512 4.87 -8.17 4.20
C THR A 512 5.03 -7.10 3.13
N TRP A 513 6.00 -7.28 2.21
CA TRP A 513 6.02 -6.49 0.98
C TRP A 513 4.75 -6.76 0.16
N ASN A 514 4.48 -8.03 -0.18
CA ASN A 514 3.53 -8.40 -1.24
C ASN A 514 2.74 -9.72 -1.01
N ASP A 515 2.52 -10.19 0.23
CA ASP A 515 1.62 -11.33 0.47
C ASP A 515 0.14 -10.90 0.54
N TYR A 516 -0.43 -10.75 -0.66
CA TYR A 516 -1.85 -10.53 -0.90
C TYR A 516 -2.75 -11.67 -0.38
N SER A 517 -2.24 -12.89 -0.17
CA SER A 517 -3.07 -14.01 0.32
C SER A 517 -3.40 -13.90 1.81
N GLU A 518 -2.60 -13.12 2.54
CA GLU A 518 -2.85 -12.72 3.91
C GLU A 518 -3.30 -11.25 4.02
N SER A 519 -3.46 -10.54 2.89
CA SER A 519 -3.75 -9.09 2.83
C SER A 519 -2.74 -8.22 3.61
N THR A 520 -1.50 -8.70 3.76
CA THR A 520 -0.45 -8.09 4.62
C THR A 520 0.44 -7.10 3.88
N GLN A 521 0.25 -6.94 2.57
CA GLN A 521 1.12 -6.17 1.70
C GLN A 521 1.24 -4.69 2.08
N ILE A 522 2.42 -4.11 1.84
CA ILE A 522 2.64 -2.66 1.82
C ILE A 522 3.01 -2.14 0.42
N ALA A 523 3.31 -3.03 -0.52
CA ALA A 523 3.61 -2.70 -1.91
C ALA A 523 2.42 -2.02 -2.62
N PRO A 524 2.63 -1.03 -3.50
CA PRO A 524 1.54 -0.28 -4.12
C PRO A 524 0.52 -1.17 -4.87
N SER A 525 -0.75 -1.02 -4.50
CA SER A 525 -1.84 -1.92 -4.92
C SER A 525 -3.06 -1.19 -5.49
N GLN A 526 -4.08 -1.95 -5.92
CA GLN A 526 -5.34 -1.37 -6.41
C GLN A 526 -6.29 -0.92 -5.28
N ASP A 527 -6.22 -1.53 -4.10
CA ASP A 527 -7.13 -1.24 -2.98
C ASP A 527 -6.58 -0.24 -1.94
N HIS A 528 -5.27 0.06 -1.97
CA HIS A 528 -4.66 1.07 -1.09
C HIS A 528 -3.65 2.02 -1.75
N GLY A 529 -3.29 1.81 -3.02
CA GLY A 529 -2.24 2.60 -3.68
C GLY A 529 -0.94 2.60 -2.85
N SER A 530 -0.27 3.75 -2.77
CA SER A 530 0.94 3.95 -1.96
C SER A 530 0.68 4.11 -0.46
N ALA A 531 -0.56 4.21 0.03
CA ALA A 531 -0.84 4.78 1.36
C ALA A 531 -0.16 4.06 2.55
N PHE A 532 -0.01 2.74 2.48
CA PHE A 532 0.73 1.95 3.49
C PHE A 532 2.25 2.09 3.36
N LEU A 533 2.77 2.33 2.16
CA LEU A 533 4.17 2.63 1.88
C LEU A 533 4.54 4.06 2.33
N ASP A 534 3.64 5.03 2.14
CA ASP A 534 3.82 6.42 2.57
C ASP A 534 3.82 6.54 4.09
N LEU A 535 2.88 5.86 4.76
CA LEU A 535 2.86 5.68 6.22
C LEU A 535 4.16 5.03 6.70
N THR A 536 4.62 3.98 6.02
CA THR A 536 5.87 3.27 6.32
C THR A 536 7.07 4.20 6.25
N ARG A 537 7.19 5.03 5.19
CA ARG A 537 8.30 5.98 4.98
C ARG A 537 8.55 6.91 6.17
N TYR A 538 7.48 7.45 6.76
CA TYR A 538 7.58 8.32 7.93
C TYR A 538 8.18 7.58 9.15
N TYR A 539 7.73 6.35 9.42
CA TYR A 539 8.23 5.58 10.56
C TYR A 539 9.61 4.96 10.31
N THR A 540 9.94 4.56 9.08
CA THR A 540 11.28 4.13 8.67
C THR A 540 12.30 5.25 8.91
N SER A 541 12.02 6.47 8.45
CA SER A 541 12.90 7.62 8.69
C SER A 541 13.01 8.01 10.18
N TRP A 542 12.03 7.66 11.03
CA TRP A 542 12.15 7.80 12.48
C TRP A 542 13.09 6.71 13.04
N PHE A 543 12.87 5.46 12.66
CA PHE A 543 13.64 4.30 13.13
C PHE A 543 15.14 4.45 12.80
N HIS A 544 15.48 4.75 11.55
CA HIS A 544 16.85 4.99 11.08
C HIS A 544 17.60 6.07 11.87
N THR A 545 16.92 7.16 12.26
CA THR A 545 17.53 8.34 12.89
C THR A 545 17.38 8.39 14.41
N GLY A 546 16.63 7.44 14.99
CA GLY A 546 16.17 7.47 16.38
C GLY A 546 15.30 8.68 16.75
N SER A 547 14.95 9.54 15.79
CA SER A 547 14.42 10.90 16.01
C SER A 547 13.16 11.11 15.19
N GLN A 548 12.11 11.69 15.81
CA GLN A 548 10.84 11.88 15.10
C GLN A 548 11.02 12.87 13.93
N PRO A 549 10.68 12.50 12.67
CA PRO A 549 10.84 13.38 11.53
C PRO A 549 10.02 14.67 11.67
N ALA A 550 10.63 15.80 11.27
CA ALA A 550 9.95 17.08 11.27
C ALA A 550 8.81 17.08 10.23
N ILE A 551 7.61 17.47 10.67
CA ILE A 551 6.45 17.61 9.79
C ILE A 551 6.49 19.00 9.16
N THR A 552 6.80 19.05 7.87
CA THR A 552 6.94 20.29 7.09
C THR A 552 5.72 20.64 6.25
N SER A 553 4.77 19.71 6.13
CA SER A 553 3.59 19.79 5.25
C SER A 553 2.39 19.12 5.89
N ASP A 554 1.20 19.48 5.43
CA ASP A 554 0.01 18.67 5.66
C ASP A 554 0.09 17.36 4.89
N ALA A 555 -0.44 16.28 5.45
CA ALA A 555 -0.71 15.04 4.72
C ALA A 555 -1.84 14.25 5.40
N ILE A 556 -2.59 13.48 4.61
CA ILE A 556 -3.69 12.62 5.06
C ILE A 556 -3.43 11.19 4.56
N VAL A 557 -3.52 10.21 5.47
CA VAL A 557 -3.80 8.81 5.13
C VAL A 557 -5.20 8.46 5.62
N LEU A 558 -6.09 8.14 4.68
CA LEU A 558 -7.51 7.90 4.92
C LEU A 558 -7.80 6.41 4.74
N THR A 559 -8.28 5.72 5.78
CA THR A 559 -8.53 4.26 5.72
C THR A 559 -9.94 3.88 6.15
N HIS A 560 -10.52 2.88 5.50
CA HIS A 560 -11.87 2.37 5.79
C HIS A 560 -12.12 1.01 5.13
N ARG A 561 -13.23 0.35 5.44
CA ARG A 561 -13.74 -0.80 4.67
C ARG A 561 -14.66 -0.32 3.55
N THR A 562 -14.78 -1.07 2.46
CA THR A 562 -15.76 -0.85 1.37
C THR A 562 -17.15 -1.41 1.67
N GLN A 563 -17.31 -2.05 2.82
CA GLN A 563 -18.54 -2.65 3.30
C GLN A 563 -18.58 -2.63 4.83
N PHE A 564 -19.77 -2.83 5.40
CA PHE A 564 -19.88 -3.18 6.82
C PHE A 564 -19.39 -4.61 7.07
N VAL A 565 -18.91 -4.92 8.27
CA VAL A 565 -18.42 -6.27 8.62
C VAL A 565 -19.53 -7.33 8.53
N ASP A 566 -20.79 -6.96 8.80
CA ASP A 566 -21.96 -7.84 8.68
C ASP A 566 -22.65 -7.79 7.30
N ALA A 567 -22.10 -7.02 6.35
CA ALA A 567 -22.67 -6.87 5.02
C ALA A 567 -22.68 -8.19 4.26
N LYS A 568 -23.82 -8.49 3.63
CA LYS A 568 -24.05 -9.75 2.94
C LYS A 568 -23.64 -9.62 1.47
N PRO A 569 -22.63 -10.38 0.99
CA PRO A 569 -22.27 -10.38 -0.42
C PRO A 569 -23.40 -10.94 -1.28
N SER A 570 -23.42 -10.51 -2.54
CA SER A 570 -24.35 -11.00 -3.56
C SER A 570 -23.87 -12.29 -4.23
N TYR A 571 -22.56 -12.60 -4.17
CA TYR A 571 -22.00 -13.89 -4.53
C TYR A 571 -22.17 -14.91 -3.39
N SER A 572 -22.50 -16.15 -3.74
CA SER A 572 -22.71 -17.25 -2.80
C SER A 572 -21.40 -17.87 -2.34
N GLN A 573 -20.85 -17.38 -1.23
CA GLN A 573 -19.64 -17.87 -0.58
C GLN A 573 -19.86 -18.19 0.92
N SER A 574 -18.93 -18.93 1.52
CA SER A 574 -18.73 -18.90 2.97
C SER A 574 -18.25 -17.53 3.42
N LEU A 575 -18.70 -17.09 4.60
CA LEU A 575 -18.31 -15.81 5.21
C LEU A 575 -17.29 -16.04 6.31
N MET A 576 -16.43 -15.05 6.54
CA MET A 576 -15.53 -15.01 7.69
C MET A 576 -16.31 -14.93 8.99
N GLY A 577 -15.79 -15.60 10.03
CA GLY A 577 -16.28 -15.49 11.39
C GLY A 577 -15.75 -14.25 12.11
N ALA A 578 -15.78 -14.27 13.45
CA ALA A 578 -15.12 -13.24 14.26
C ALA A 578 -13.58 -13.27 14.08
N PRO A 579 -12.87 -12.15 14.33
CA PRO A 579 -11.41 -12.10 14.36
C PRO A 579 -10.81 -13.16 15.29
N ALA A 580 -9.77 -13.86 14.81
CA ALA A 580 -9.24 -15.05 15.47
C ALA A 580 -7.72 -15.27 15.33
N LEU A 581 -7.05 -14.71 14.30
CA LEU A 581 -5.64 -15.03 14.02
C LEU A 581 -4.69 -14.67 15.17
N ASP A 582 -4.98 -13.57 15.86
CA ASP A 582 -4.15 -13.05 16.96
C ASP A 582 -4.35 -13.82 18.29
N GLY A 583 -5.18 -14.86 18.31
CA GLY A 583 -5.62 -15.55 19.53
C GLY A 583 -6.50 -14.70 20.46
N THR A 584 -6.78 -13.44 20.11
CA THR A 584 -7.62 -12.52 20.89
C THR A 584 -8.83 -12.05 20.08
N SER A 585 -10.00 -12.03 20.73
CA SER A 585 -11.27 -11.56 20.16
C SER A 585 -11.31 -10.02 20.13
N THR A 586 -10.46 -9.40 19.31
CA THR A 586 -10.49 -7.94 19.12
C THR A 586 -11.71 -7.63 18.27
N ALA A 587 -12.70 -6.96 18.86
CA ALA A 587 -13.99 -6.76 18.21
C ALA A 587 -13.83 -5.91 16.94
N ALA A 588 -14.42 -6.40 15.85
CA ALA A 588 -14.46 -5.72 14.58
C ALA A 588 -15.08 -4.32 14.69
N ARG A 589 -14.58 -3.34 13.92
CA ARG A 589 -15.16 -1.98 13.89
C ARG A 589 -15.41 -1.45 12.48
N ASP A 590 -16.63 -0.94 12.29
CA ASP A 590 -17.04 -0.22 11.09
C ASP A 590 -16.72 1.28 11.27
N SER A 591 -15.46 1.65 11.00
CA SER A 591 -14.97 3.02 11.13
C SER A 591 -14.09 3.47 9.97
N VAL A 592 -14.25 4.74 9.60
CA VAL A 592 -13.26 5.49 8.82
C VAL A 592 -12.25 6.10 9.78
N GLU A 593 -10.96 6.02 9.47
CA GLU A 593 -9.89 6.75 10.16
C GLU A 593 -9.20 7.71 9.19
N ALA A 594 -9.06 8.98 9.59
CA ALA A 594 -8.08 9.89 8.99
C ALA A 594 -6.89 10.01 9.94
N LEU A 595 -5.74 9.50 9.50
CA LEU A 595 -4.44 9.75 10.11
C LEU A 595 -3.83 10.97 9.42
N VAL A 596 -3.54 12.02 10.17
CA VAL A 596 -3.02 13.28 9.64
C VAL A 596 -1.64 13.62 10.18
N TRP A 597 -0.82 14.23 9.34
CA TRP A 597 0.41 14.92 9.71
C TRP A 597 0.15 16.43 9.54
N LEU A 598 0.45 17.21 10.57
CA LEU A 598 0.15 18.65 10.63
C LEU A 598 1.38 19.46 11.09
N PRO A 599 1.89 20.42 10.29
CA PRO A 599 3.02 21.28 10.67
C PRO A 599 2.60 22.35 11.69
N SER A 600 1.32 22.72 11.69
CA SER A 600 0.68 23.57 12.69
C SER A 600 -0.75 23.09 12.96
N ALA A 601 -1.34 23.50 14.08
CA ALA A 601 -2.71 23.12 14.44
C ALA A 601 -3.74 23.45 13.32
N ALA A 602 -4.80 22.64 13.22
CA ALA A 602 -5.81 22.72 12.17
C ALA A 602 -7.18 22.18 12.61
N THR A 603 -8.18 22.33 11.75
CA THR A 603 -9.43 21.55 11.83
C THR A 603 -9.36 20.40 10.84
N VAL A 604 -9.47 19.16 11.33
CA VAL A 604 -9.64 17.98 10.47
C VAL A 604 -11.14 17.74 10.28
N GLN A 605 -11.59 17.64 9.04
CA GLN A 605 -12.95 17.27 8.69
C GLN A 605 -12.96 15.88 8.07
N ILE A 606 -13.86 14.99 8.48
CA ILE A 606 -14.08 13.69 7.83
C ILE A 606 -15.53 13.63 7.38
N THR A 607 -15.74 13.37 6.08
CA THR A 607 -17.06 13.28 5.46
C THR A 607 -17.31 11.85 4.97
N VAL A 608 -18.35 11.21 5.51
CA VAL A 608 -18.72 9.81 5.23
C VAL A 608 -20.21 9.75 4.96
N GLY A 609 -20.62 9.27 3.78
CA GLY A 609 -22.03 9.21 3.37
C GLY A 609 -22.75 10.55 3.50
N GLY A 610 -22.09 11.65 3.09
CA GLY A 610 -22.57 13.03 3.21
C GLY A 610 -22.60 13.61 4.63
N THR A 611 -22.31 12.83 5.68
CA THR A 611 -22.19 13.34 7.05
C THR A 611 -20.77 13.84 7.30
N THR A 612 -20.58 15.11 7.68
CA THR A 612 -19.27 15.68 8.01
C THR A 612 -19.10 15.86 9.52
N THR A 613 -18.03 15.31 10.08
CA THR A 613 -17.59 15.53 11.47
C THR A 613 -16.32 16.38 11.45
N SER A 614 -16.20 17.35 12.36
CA SER A 614 -15.01 18.19 12.50
C SER A 614 -14.31 17.96 13.84
N PHE A 615 -12.97 17.93 13.81
CA PHE A 615 -12.09 17.77 14.97
C PHE A 615 -11.08 18.91 15.02
N SER A 616 -10.75 19.41 16.22
CA SER A 616 -9.59 20.28 16.40
C SER A 616 -8.34 19.40 16.58
N ALA A 617 -7.28 19.70 15.85
CA ALA A 617 -6.06 18.91 15.80
C ALA A 617 -4.81 19.77 16.09
N PRO A 618 -3.88 19.28 16.93
CA PRO A 618 -2.61 19.96 17.21
C PRO A 618 -1.64 19.85 16.01
N ALA A 619 -0.49 20.50 16.11
CA ALA A 619 0.66 20.11 15.29
C ALA A 619 1.17 18.72 15.70
N GLY A 620 1.75 17.97 14.78
CA GLY A 620 2.20 16.59 15.00
C GLY A 620 1.42 15.57 14.15
N VAL A 621 1.48 14.30 14.56
CA VAL A 621 0.68 13.22 13.98
C VAL A 621 -0.58 13.03 14.84
N SER A 622 -1.75 12.85 14.25
CA SER A 622 -3.00 12.59 14.99
C SER A 622 -3.98 11.74 14.19
N ALA A 623 -4.76 10.91 14.87
CA ALA A 623 -5.71 9.99 14.25
C ALA A 623 -7.13 10.28 14.72
N TYR A 624 -8.06 10.40 13.77
CA TYR A 624 -9.47 10.71 14.03
C TYR A 624 -10.37 9.67 13.38
N THR A 625 -11.29 9.11 14.15
CA THR A 625 -12.23 8.09 13.68
C THR A 625 -13.68 8.56 13.69
N VAL A 626 -14.45 8.10 12.72
CA VAL A 626 -15.91 8.28 12.63
C VAL A 626 -16.59 6.97 12.21
N PRO A 627 -17.87 6.75 12.55
CA PRO A 627 -18.61 5.58 12.09
C PRO A 627 -18.67 5.49 10.56
N LEU A 628 -18.54 4.29 10.02
CA LEU A 628 -18.71 3.99 8.60
C LEU A 628 -20.16 4.28 8.17
N LYS A 629 -20.35 4.79 6.95
CA LYS A 629 -21.65 5.01 6.32
C LYS A 629 -21.56 4.72 4.83
N LEU A 630 -22.69 4.32 4.23
CA LEU A 630 -22.81 4.08 2.79
C LEU A 630 -22.45 5.31 1.95
N GLY A 631 -21.83 5.09 0.79
CA GLY A 631 -21.45 6.14 -0.16
C GLY A 631 -19.98 6.56 -0.06
N THR A 632 -19.70 7.82 -0.34
CA THR A 632 -18.33 8.36 -0.44
C THR A 632 -17.66 8.56 0.92
N VAL A 633 -16.33 8.47 0.93
CA VAL A 633 -15.45 8.69 2.08
C VAL A 633 -14.39 9.72 1.71
N SER A 634 -14.23 10.76 2.51
CA SER A 634 -13.25 11.83 2.28
C SER A 634 -12.83 12.52 3.57
N ALA A 635 -11.70 13.21 3.55
CA ALA A 635 -11.21 14.04 4.64
C ALA A 635 -10.57 15.34 4.13
N LYS A 636 -10.53 16.37 4.99
CA LYS A 636 -9.90 17.66 4.72
C LYS A 636 -9.15 18.18 5.93
N ILE A 637 -8.07 18.92 5.68
CA ILE A 637 -7.40 19.75 6.67
C ILE A 637 -7.74 21.21 6.34
N VAL A 638 -8.24 21.94 7.35
CA VAL A 638 -8.78 23.30 7.19
C VAL A 638 -8.12 24.25 8.19
N ARG A 639 -7.67 25.43 7.73
CA ARG A 639 -7.14 26.52 8.56
C ARG A 639 -7.76 27.85 8.14
N SER A 640 -8.21 28.64 9.11
CA SER A 640 -8.82 29.97 8.87
C SER A 640 -9.97 29.98 7.85
N GLY A 641 -10.66 28.85 7.67
CA GLY A 641 -11.73 28.66 6.68
C GLY A 641 -11.27 28.15 5.30
N ALA A 642 -9.97 28.24 4.99
CA ALA A 642 -9.40 27.67 3.77
C ALA A 642 -9.10 26.17 3.93
N THR A 643 -9.32 25.38 2.88
CA THR A 643 -8.83 24.00 2.80
C THR A 643 -7.33 24.04 2.47
N ALA A 644 -6.50 23.42 3.31
CA ALA A 644 -5.06 23.29 3.12
C ALA A 644 -4.70 21.97 2.40
N GLU A 645 -5.44 20.91 2.69
CA GLU A 645 -5.31 19.58 2.06
C GLU A 645 -6.69 18.90 2.01
N SER A 646 -6.96 18.08 0.99
CA SER A 646 -8.19 17.31 0.87
C SER A 646 -8.02 16.01 0.09
N LEU A 647 -8.43 14.90 0.72
CA LEU A 647 -8.33 13.56 0.18
C LEU A 647 -9.73 12.92 0.06
N THR A 648 -10.03 12.32 -1.08
CA THR A 648 -11.25 11.50 -1.28
C THR A 648 -10.82 10.09 -1.64
N SER A 649 -11.40 9.09 -0.99
CA SER A 649 -11.14 7.69 -1.33
C SER A 649 -11.74 7.36 -2.69
N PRO A 650 -11.02 6.67 -3.58
CA PRO A 650 -11.59 6.16 -4.83
C PRO A 650 -12.55 4.98 -4.60
N HIS A 651 -12.68 4.49 -3.35
CA HIS A 651 -13.56 3.38 -2.99
C HIS A 651 -14.76 3.87 -2.16
N GLN A 652 -15.96 3.43 -2.52
CA GLN A 652 -17.20 3.76 -1.80
C GLN A 652 -17.63 2.62 -0.87
N VAL A 653 -18.38 2.95 0.18
CA VAL A 653 -18.99 1.96 1.08
C VAL A 653 -20.33 1.48 0.50
N VAL A 654 -20.48 0.18 0.28
CA VAL A 654 -21.69 -0.45 -0.27
C VAL A 654 -22.40 -1.33 0.77
N SER A 655 -23.73 -1.47 0.62
CA SER A 655 -24.57 -2.32 1.50
C SER A 655 -24.55 -3.80 1.11
N THR A 656 -24.17 -4.07 -0.14
CA THR A 656 -24.26 -5.40 -0.77
C THR A 656 -23.08 -5.53 -1.73
N PRO A 657 -21.91 -5.97 -1.23
CA PRO A 657 -20.72 -6.17 -2.05
C PRO A 657 -20.91 -7.34 -3.01
N TYR A 658 -19.97 -7.54 -3.94
CA TYR A 658 -19.99 -8.74 -4.79
C TYR A 658 -19.57 -9.97 -3.97
N VAL A 659 -18.33 -9.97 -3.49
CA VAL A 659 -17.74 -10.94 -2.56
C VAL A 659 -17.47 -10.26 -1.21
N GLN A 660 -17.39 -11.01 -0.11
CA GLN A 660 -17.04 -10.43 1.19
C GLN A 660 -15.58 -10.02 1.19
N ASP A 661 -15.33 -8.80 1.63
CA ASP A 661 -14.01 -8.25 1.92
C ASP A 661 -13.98 -7.52 3.27
N LEU A 662 -12.99 -7.84 4.11
CA LEU A 662 -12.80 -7.28 5.46
C LEU A 662 -11.46 -6.55 5.62
N GLN A 663 -10.66 -6.43 4.56
CA GLN A 663 -9.45 -5.59 4.58
C GLN A 663 -9.81 -4.11 4.68
N TYR A 664 -8.90 -3.31 5.24
CA TYR A 664 -8.92 -1.86 5.12
C TYR A 664 -8.32 -1.46 3.77
N TYR A 665 -9.12 -0.70 3.03
CA TYR A 665 -8.72 0.10 1.89
C TYR A 665 -8.11 1.39 2.40
N ALA A 666 -7.24 2.02 1.60
CA ALA A 666 -6.60 3.28 1.97
C ALA A 666 -6.43 4.23 0.79
N ALA A 667 -6.25 5.51 1.11
CA ALA A 667 -5.83 6.55 0.19
C ALA A 667 -4.80 7.46 0.88
N SER A 668 -4.00 8.15 0.09
CA SER A 668 -2.88 9.01 0.52
C SER A 668 -2.95 10.38 -0.15
N SER A 669 -2.45 11.42 0.52
CA SER A 669 -2.18 12.74 -0.08
C SER A 669 -0.68 13.13 -0.03
N TRP A 670 0.20 12.12 0.09
CA TRP A 670 1.65 12.27 0.02
C TRP A 670 2.16 12.33 -1.43
#